data_AF-A0A0P9NAX7-F1
#
_entry.id   AF-A0A0P9NAX7-F1
#
_cell.length_a   1.000
_cell.length_b   1.000
_cell.length_c   1.000
_cell.angle_alpha   90.00
_cell.angle_beta   90.00
_cell.angle_gamma   90.00
#
_symmetry.space_group_name_H-M   'P 1'
#
loop_
_entity.id
_entity.type
_entity.pdbx_description
1 polymer ?
#
loop_
_entity_poly.entity_id
_entity_poly.type
_entity_poly.pdbx_seq_one_letter_code
_entity_poly.pdbx_strand_id
1 'polypeptide(L)'
;VSGRYSGLHQPQGSATTVSGSFIISEPMGFRLAMTVDLFVGEEGHVLLDLAGGAGVACNLGGVDEAINQQLADFFAQEFKQIALHRRVFSVLQAQLNRYHVQTPGSLRLLARAAPRSSDAHMESAGDGALMLFMHAQDGEGEGLFPPTDDFVYPIPDDRGADNQPAYGTVLMLSQKTLTMIERERLQVLDSLKFTGGCVFEPLEQYRRHDLLMFGSLRATQASLTPLFSTITAGQTQRFVLRNAQGEEIPATSWTALSIKSHVAAGSGSISAGGVYTAASLEAIGHDALCVVITAAYQESGAVVKVSALVSVVSRSMELAPRVTVVPGGAALQTVSLAASTLDGSPVSWALLGAELGRLSEAGKGALFSPDARSGKRALAVQQIEAQGNDLGIATVLVANGQQMLRIEPAFVPRARPKVAVQLQDDHALLPGLERRWKVVGGAGTVDRQGLFMPPDQALVASSVVSCEVVNNGVVLACGYSVIELSEVIDEVRWEEMSMFTITVPGTSTPDHRTGTLYPNGYQQLRLQVKTQVMPVDGVESELSPAERASMRLVDDNTAQNLESVLPLLEGMPEGDDQAWRVRNQHNRFELSGAGVFAAEPGLDAIRPFPQDFYLHSRAEPGLISVFYATFQDDNGKWWTSVRYEDVNSKVEINPRRVPTFDTRNYTFVPKRLDNNGTDPSVDPPPEGSPD
;
A
#
# COMPACT_ATOMS: atom_id res chain seq x y z
N VAL A 1 1.70 -9.86 -0.32
CA VAL A 1 2.93 -9.03 -0.39
C VAL A 1 3.64 -9.33 -1.70
N SER A 2 4.20 -8.32 -2.38
CA SER A 2 5.03 -8.53 -3.57
C SER A 2 6.28 -7.65 -3.56
N GLY A 3 7.34 -8.08 -4.23
CA GLY A 3 8.61 -7.35 -4.28
C GLY A 3 9.77 -8.24 -4.70
N ARG A 4 10.99 -7.72 -4.62
CA ARG A 4 12.23 -8.47 -4.85
C ARG A 4 13.08 -8.43 -3.60
N TYR A 5 13.63 -9.57 -3.22
CA TYR A 5 14.63 -9.68 -2.17
C TYR A 5 15.98 -10.05 -2.78
N SER A 6 17.03 -9.38 -2.36
CA SER A 6 18.40 -9.72 -2.72
C SER A 6 19.31 -9.45 -1.53
N GLY A 7 20.03 -10.49 -1.09
CA GLY A 7 20.96 -10.44 0.02
C GLY A 7 22.40 -10.43 -0.48
N LEU A 8 23.19 -9.48 0.02
CA LEU A 8 24.64 -9.43 -0.15
C LEU A 8 25.30 -9.62 1.22
N HIS A 9 26.36 -10.43 1.26
CA HIS A 9 27.14 -10.70 2.44
C HIS A 9 28.57 -10.21 2.22
N GLN A 10 29.08 -9.37 3.14
CA GLN A 10 30.44 -8.83 3.09
C GLN A 10 31.15 -9.09 4.43
N PRO A 11 31.83 -10.24 4.59
CA PRO A 11 32.66 -10.49 5.77
C PRO A 11 33.83 -9.51 5.83
N GLN A 12 34.26 -9.13 7.04
CA GLN A 12 35.48 -8.33 7.21
C GLN A 12 36.69 -9.02 6.58
N GLY A 13 37.36 -8.33 5.65
CA GLY A 13 38.54 -8.86 4.95
C GLY A 13 38.26 -9.84 3.81
N SER A 14 37.00 -10.02 3.40
CA SER A 14 36.59 -10.88 2.28
C SER A 14 35.88 -10.07 1.18
N ALA A 15 35.76 -10.64 -0.02
CA ALA A 15 34.94 -10.06 -1.07
C ALA A 15 33.45 -10.10 -0.70
N THR A 16 32.69 -9.11 -1.19
CA THR A 16 31.22 -9.14 -1.16
C THR A 16 30.71 -10.26 -2.04
N THR A 17 29.80 -11.07 -1.50
CA THR A 17 29.19 -12.21 -2.18
C THR A 17 27.68 -12.20 -2.05
N VAL A 18 26.96 -12.74 -3.03
CA VAL A 18 25.50 -12.96 -2.91
C VAL A 18 25.22 -13.99 -1.83
N SER A 19 24.21 -13.76 -1.00
CA SER A 19 23.66 -14.74 -0.06
C SER A 19 22.34 -15.34 -0.55
N GLY A 20 21.52 -14.56 -1.26
CA GLY A 20 20.37 -15.09 -1.99
C GLY A 20 19.58 -14.04 -2.77
N SER A 21 18.70 -14.49 -3.66
CA SER A 21 17.77 -13.65 -4.44
C SER A 21 16.48 -14.40 -4.70
N PHE A 22 15.34 -13.71 -4.63
CA PHE A 22 14.04 -14.20 -5.11
C PHE A 22 13.03 -13.05 -5.27
N ILE A 23 11.95 -13.36 -5.99
CA ILE A 23 10.78 -12.49 -6.10
C ILE A 23 9.76 -12.96 -5.07
N ILE A 24 9.23 -12.02 -4.30
CA ILE A 24 8.21 -12.24 -3.29
C ILE A 24 6.86 -12.23 -4.00
N SER A 25 6.08 -13.30 -3.81
CA SER A 25 4.68 -13.35 -4.17
C SER A 25 3.87 -13.96 -3.01
N GLU A 26 2.62 -13.52 -2.86
CA GLU A 26 1.75 -13.99 -1.79
C GLU A 26 1.48 -15.51 -1.82
N PRO A 27 1.26 -16.15 -2.99
CA PRO A 27 1.00 -17.61 -3.02
C PRO A 27 2.17 -18.47 -2.52
N MET A 28 3.37 -17.91 -2.36
CA MET A 28 4.53 -18.60 -1.77
C MET A 28 4.47 -18.71 -0.24
N GLY A 29 3.44 -18.13 0.40
CA GLY A 29 3.29 -18.12 1.85
C GLY A 29 4.08 -17.00 2.54
N PHE A 30 4.59 -16.03 1.78
CA PHE A 30 5.21 -14.82 2.33
C PHE A 30 4.15 -13.90 2.94
N ARG A 31 4.38 -13.45 4.17
CA ARG A 31 3.47 -12.63 4.96
C ARG A 31 4.18 -11.50 5.69
N LEU A 32 3.44 -10.42 5.86
CA LEU A 32 3.69 -9.35 6.82
C LEU A 32 2.47 -9.32 7.74
N ALA A 33 2.69 -9.40 9.05
CA ALA A 33 1.63 -9.40 10.05
C ALA A 33 1.87 -8.29 11.06
N MET A 34 0.80 -7.66 11.53
CA MET A 34 0.81 -6.69 12.62
C MET A 34 -0.57 -6.64 13.28
N THR A 35 -0.62 -6.16 14.52
CA THR A 35 -1.87 -5.87 15.23
C THR A 35 -2.10 -4.36 15.21
N VAL A 36 -3.26 -3.91 14.77
CA VAL A 36 -3.61 -2.49 14.76
C VAL A 36 -4.84 -2.29 15.62
N ASP A 37 -4.74 -1.37 16.57
CA ASP A 37 -5.87 -1.03 17.42
C ASP A 37 -6.90 -0.20 16.63
N LEU A 38 -8.16 -0.57 16.78
CA LEU A 38 -9.28 0.26 16.35
C LEU A 38 -9.59 1.27 17.44
N PHE A 39 -9.80 2.53 17.05
CA PHE A 39 -10.15 3.59 17.98
C PHE A 39 -11.34 4.39 17.47
N VAL A 40 -12.04 5.03 18.41
CA VAL A 40 -13.12 5.97 18.09
C VAL A 40 -12.49 7.36 18.00
N GLY A 41 -12.43 7.92 16.80
CA GLY A 41 -12.02 9.29 16.57
C GLY A 41 -13.14 10.29 16.87
N GLU A 42 -12.85 11.56 16.60
CA GLU A 42 -13.83 12.63 16.68
C GLU A 42 -15.03 12.37 15.75
N GLU A 43 -16.19 12.94 16.09
CA GLU A 43 -17.45 12.78 15.35
C GLU A 43 -17.97 11.33 15.22
N GLY A 44 -17.43 10.38 16.01
CA GLY A 44 -17.91 9.00 16.09
C GLY A 44 -17.40 8.07 14.98
N HIS A 45 -16.26 8.41 14.37
CA HIS A 45 -15.60 7.55 13.39
C HIS A 45 -14.83 6.41 14.07
N VAL A 46 -15.04 5.17 13.64
CA VAL A 46 -14.22 4.02 14.02
C VAL A 46 -13.09 3.89 13.02
N LEU A 47 -11.87 4.10 13.48
CA LEU A 47 -10.68 4.28 12.67
C LEU A 47 -9.63 3.21 12.95
N LEU A 48 -8.85 2.92 11.91
CA LEU A 48 -7.64 2.11 11.89
C LEU A 48 -6.51 2.99 11.37
N ASP A 49 -5.41 3.16 12.12
CA ASP A 49 -4.17 3.79 11.62
C ASP A 49 -3.04 2.76 11.52
N LEU A 50 -2.58 2.46 10.29
CA LEU A 50 -1.48 1.52 10.07
C LEU A 50 -0.18 1.91 10.78
N ALA A 51 0.05 3.21 11.05
CA ALA A 51 1.24 3.65 11.79
C ALA A 51 1.24 3.23 13.26
N GLY A 52 0.05 2.94 13.82
CA GLY A 52 -0.13 2.43 15.18
C GLY A 52 0.07 0.91 15.29
N GLY A 53 0.44 0.24 14.20
CA GLY A 53 0.64 -1.21 14.19
C GLY A 53 1.72 -1.67 15.18
N ALA A 54 1.36 -2.63 16.03
CA ALA A 54 2.23 -3.29 17.00
C ALA A 54 2.53 -4.74 16.58
N GLY A 55 3.64 -5.29 17.09
CA GLY A 55 4.03 -6.68 16.83
C GLY A 55 4.26 -6.98 15.35
N VAL A 56 4.83 -6.03 14.60
CA VAL A 56 5.13 -6.22 13.18
C VAL A 56 6.10 -7.39 13.03
N ALA A 57 5.76 -8.37 12.19
CA ALA A 57 6.55 -9.56 11.93
C ALA A 57 6.42 -9.99 10.47
N CYS A 58 7.48 -10.59 9.91
CA CYS A 58 7.47 -11.12 8.55
C CYS A 58 8.28 -12.41 8.42
N ASN A 59 8.13 -13.10 7.29
CA ASN A 59 8.95 -14.27 6.91
C ASN A 59 9.68 -14.05 5.57
N LEU A 60 9.91 -12.78 5.20
CA LEU A 60 10.47 -12.39 3.91
C LEU A 60 11.97 -12.65 3.79
N GLY A 61 12.70 -12.86 4.89
CA GLY A 61 14.08 -13.37 4.93
C GLY A 61 14.16 -14.90 4.94
N GLY A 62 13.03 -15.59 4.77
CA GLY A 62 12.97 -17.05 4.85
C GLY A 62 13.21 -17.53 6.28
N VAL A 63 14.19 -18.42 6.47
CA VAL A 63 14.54 -19.00 7.78
C VAL A 63 15.41 -18.11 8.66
N ASP A 64 15.89 -16.98 8.14
CA ASP A 64 16.73 -16.05 8.90
C ASP A 64 15.87 -15.09 9.74
N GLU A 65 15.73 -15.41 11.03
CA GLU A 65 14.95 -14.62 11.98
C GLU A 65 15.50 -13.20 12.18
N ALA A 66 16.82 -13.00 12.09
CA ALA A 66 17.43 -11.68 12.27
C ALA A 66 17.10 -10.76 11.08
N ILE A 67 17.16 -11.29 9.85
CA ILE A 67 16.75 -10.57 8.65
C ILE A 67 15.24 -10.30 8.68
N ASN A 68 14.43 -11.27 9.10
CA ASN A 68 12.98 -11.08 9.26
C ASN A 68 12.66 -9.95 10.24
N GLN A 69 13.40 -9.83 11.35
CA GLN A 69 13.24 -8.73 12.30
C GLN A 69 13.62 -7.38 11.68
N GLN A 70 14.76 -7.29 10.99
CA GLN A 70 15.18 -6.05 10.32
C GLN A 70 14.16 -5.60 9.26
N LEU A 71 13.61 -6.53 8.49
CA LEU A 71 12.56 -6.23 7.51
C LEU A 71 11.27 -5.79 8.20
N ALA A 72 10.89 -6.42 9.32
CA ALA A 72 9.72 -6.01 10.09
C ALA A 72 9.87 -4.58 10.64
N ASP A 73 11.04 -4.24 11.18
CA ASP A 73 11.36 -2.88 11.66
C ASP A 73 11.31 -1.86 10.52
N PHE A 74 11.81 -2.23 9.34
CA PHE A 74 11.70 -1.42 8.13
C PHE A 74 10.24 -1.12 7.78
N PHE A 75 9.35 -2.13 7.70
CA PHE A 75 7.93 -1.90 7.40
C PHE A 75 7.24 -1.05 8.48
N ALA A 76 7.56 -1.27 9.76
CA ALA A 76 7.03 -0.46 10.85
C ALA A 76 7.42 1.02 10.71
N GLN A 77 8.64 1.30 10.24
CA GLN A 77 9.08 2.65 9.94
C GLN A 77 8.39 3.23 8.70
N GLU A 78 8.25 2.45 7.63
CA GLU A 78 7.57 2.89 6.40
C GLU A 78 6.11 3.26 6.66
N PHE A 79 5.35 2.47 7.43
CA PHE A 79 3.96 2.80 7.77
C PHE A 79 3.81 4.15 8.47
N LYS A 80 4.80 4.56 9.27
CA LYS A 80 4.82 5.87 9.94
C LYS A 80 5.08 7.02 8.99
N GLN A 81 5.78 6.80 7.87
CA GLN A 81 6.08 7.83 6.87
C GLN A 81 4.94 8.05 5.87
N ILE A 82 4.02 7.09 5.75
CA ILE A 82 2.82 7.26 4.92
C ILE A 82 1.98 8.41 5.48
N ALA A 83 1.54 9.34 4.62
CA ALA A 83 0.66 10.43 5.04
C ALA A 83 -0.64 9.88 5.65
N LEU A 84 -1.14 10.59 6.66
CA LEU A 84 -2.34 10.23 7.42
C LEU A 84 -3.51 9.80 6.51
N HIS A 85 -3.75 10.55 5.43
CA HIS A 85 -4.87 10.27 4.52
C HIS A 85 -4.73 8.99 3.66
N ARG A 86 -3.57 8.33 3.69
CA ARG A 86 -3.28 7.07 2.99
C ARG A 86 -3.11 5.88 3.93
N ARG A 87 -2.99 6.12 5.24
CA ARG A 87 -2.79 5.08 6.25
C ARG A 87 -3.95 4.95 7.24
N VAL A 88 -4.82 5.96 7.33
CA VAL A 88 -6.01 5.93 8.19
C VAL A 88 -7.23 5.49 7.38
N PHE A 89 -7.88 4.43 7.85
CA PHE A 89 -9.07 3.87 7.22
C PHE A 89 -10.25 3.93 8.19
N SER A 90 -11.41 4.34 7.68
CA SER A 90 -12.67 4.25 8.41
C SER A 90 -13.24 2.85 8.26
N VAL A 91 -13.73 2.26 9.35
CA VAL A 91 -14.51 1.01 9.33
C VAL A 91 -16.01 1.32 9.33
N LEU A 92 -16.40 2.31 10.15
CA LEU A 92 -17.77 2.75 10.37
C LEU A 92 -17.76 4.20 10.88
N GLN A 93 -18.79 4.97 10.59
CA GLN A 93 -19.12 6.19 11.32
C GLN A 93 -20.46 6.03 12.04
N ALA A 94 -20.51 6.36 13.33
CA ALA A 94 -21.77 6.60 14.02
C ALA A 94 -21.97 8.10 14.22
N GLN A 95 -23.08 8.65 13.74
CA GLN A 95 -23.41 10.06 13.87
C GLN A 95 -23.83 10.35 15.32
N LEU A 96 -22.96 11.02 16.07
CA LEU A 96 -23.16 11.28 17.51
C LEU A 96 -23.92 12.57 17.81
N ASN A 97 -24.18 13.43 16.83
CA ASN A 97 -24.68 14.80 17.01
C ASN A 97 -26.11 15.04 16.49
N ARG A 98 -26.91 13.98 16.33
CA ARG A 98 -28.33 14.13 16.02
C ARG A 98 -29.14 14.36 17.30
N TYR A 99 -30.12 15.25 17.23
CA TYR A 99 -31.08 15.50 18.30
C TYR A 99 -32.17 14.43 18.31
N HIS A 100 -31.83 13.20 18.71
CA HIS A 100 -32.79 12.11 18.85
C HIS A 100 -32.37 11.14 19.96
N VAL A 101 -33.32 10.64 20.74
CA VAL A 101 -33.07 9.75 21.90
C VAL A 101 -32.32 8.45 21.57
N GLN A 102 -32.48 7.92 20.36
CA GLN A 102 -31.75 6.72 19.88
C GLN A 102 -30.36 7.04 19.29
N THR A 103 -29.98 8.31 19.21
CA THR A 103 -28.67 8.70 18.72
C THR A 103 -27.61 8.26 19.73
N PRO A 104 -26.54 7.58 19.29
CA PRO A 104 -25.45 7.23 20.18
C PRO A 104 -24.78 8.51 20.72
N GLY A 105 -24.58 8.60 22.02
CA GLY A 105 -23.78 9.64 22.68
C GLY A 105 -22.31 9.24 22.84
N SER A 106 -22.03 7.93 23.00
CA SER A 106 -20.66 7.40 23.04
C SER A 106 -20.59 5.97 22.45
N LEU A 107 -19.38 5.57 22.08
CA LEU A 107 -19.08 4.28 21.45
C LEU A 107 -17.93 3.60 22.18
N ARG A 108 -18.03 2.28 22.39
CA ARG A 108 -16.92 1.43 22.80
C ARG A 108 -16.82 0.21 21.89
N LEU A 109 -15.59 -0.22 21.62
CA LEU A 109 -15.27 -1.27 20.66
C LEU A 109 -14.76 -2.53 21.37
N LEU A 110 -15.09 -3.70 20.83
CA LEU A 110 -14.50 -4.98 21.24
C LEU A 110 -14.37 -5.90 20.03
N ALA A 111 -13.16 -6.32 19.69
CA ALA A 111 -12.93 -7.38 18.73
C ALA A 111 -13.05 -8.75 19.42
N ARG A 112 -13.74 -9.69 18.80
CA ARG A 112 -13.97 -11.03 19.38
C ARG A 112 -13.86 -12.10 18.31
N ALA A 113 -13.01 -13.07 18.56
CA ALA A 113 -12.93 -14.29 17.76
C ALA A 113 -14.26 -15.05 17.79
N ALA A 114 -14.69 -15.57 16.65
CA ALA A 114 -15.83 -16.47 16.59
C ALA A 114 -15.51 -17.76 17.36
N PRO A 115 -16.53 -18.46 17.91
CA PRO A 115 -16.31 -19.74 18.56
C PRO A 115 -15.58 -20.71 17.62
N ARG A 116 -14.53 -21.35 18.15
CA ARG A 116 -13.70 -22.33 17.41
C ARG A 116 -12.87 -21.77 16.24
N SER A 117 -12.78 -20.45 16.06
CA SER A 117 -12.00 -19.86 14.95
C SER A 117 -10.48 -20.03 15.07
N SER A 118 -9.98 -20.51 16.21
CA SER A 118 -8.58 -20.88 16.39
C SER A 118 -8.20 -22.21 15.74
N ASP A 119 -9.17 -23.03 15.32
CA ASP A 119 -8.93 -24.31 14.66
C ASP A 119 -8.78 -24.10 13.14
N ALA A 120 -7.54 -24.20 12.65
CA ALA A 120 -7.20 -23.98 11.25
C ALA A 120 -7.86 -24.97 10.27
N HIS A 121 -8.46 -26.06 10.76
CA HIS A 121 -9.19 -27.04 9.94
C HIS A 121 -10.67 -26.67 9.74
N MET A 122 -11.17 -25.66 10.44
CA MET A 122 -12.55 -25.18 10.31
C MET A 122 -12.67 -24.18 9.16
N GLU A 123 -13.83 -24.17 8.48
CA GLU A 123 -14.15 -23.12 7.50
C GLU A 123 -14.18 -21.73 8.15
N SER A 124 -14.49 -21.64 9.44
CA SER A 124 -14.49 -20.40 10.23
C SER A 124 -13.15 -20.05 10.85
N ALA A 125 -12.05 -20.68 10.39
CA ALA A 125 -10.71 -20.38 10.88
C ALA A 125 -10.38 -18.90 10.64
N GLY A 126 -10.06 -18.18 11.71
CA GLY A 126 -9.79 -16.74 11.67
C GLY A 126 -11.02 -15.82 11.71
N ASP A 127 -12.24 -16.36 11.72
CA ASP A 127 -13.46 -15.56 11.84
C ASP A 127 -13.56 -14.83 13.18
N GLY A 128 -14.24 -13.69 13.14
CA GLY A 128 -14.57 -12.88 14.31
C GLY A 128 -15.52 -11.73 13.98
N ALA A 129 -15.88 -10.99 15.02
CA ALA A 129 -16.77 -9.84 14.93
C ALA A 129 -16.14 -8.62 15.61
N LEU A 130 -16.39 -7.45 15.00
CA LEU A 130 -16.24 -6.16 15.68
C LEU A 130 -17.56 -5.83 16.37
N MET A 131 -17.54 -5.79 17.69
CA MET A 131 -18.70 -5.39 18.50
C MET A 131 -18.64 -3.92 18.82
N LEU A 132 -19.79 -3.25 18.64
CA LEU A 132 -19.97 -1.85 18.96
C LEU A 132 -21.01 -1.68 20.06
N PHE A 133 -20.56 -1.18 21.20
CA PHE A 133 -21.40 -0.82 22.32
C PHE A 133 -21.72 0.66 22.24
N MET A 134 -22.99 0.98 22.08
CA MET A 134 -23.50 2.34 21.92
C MET A 134 -24.28 2.76 23.17
N HIS A 135 -23.86 3.84 23.81
CA HIS A 135 -24.67 4.51 24.83
C HIS A 135 -25.62 5.50 24.15
N ALA A 136 -26.91 5.48 24.49
CA ALA A 136 -27.88 6.44 23.97
C ALA A 136 -27.74 7.81 24.67
N GLN A 137 -27.92 8.92 23.96
CA GLN A 137 -27.73 10.28 24.52
C GLN A 137 -28.56 10.56 25.79
N ASP A 138 -29.83 10.14 25.83
CA ASP A 138 -30.72 10.33 27.00
C ASP A 138 -30.58 9.25 28.08
N GLY A 139 -29.52 8.44 28.03
CA GLY A 139 -29.23 7.47 29.07
C GLY A 139 -28.74 8.14 30.36
N GLU A 140 -29.17 7.63 31.53
CA GLU A 140 -28.76 8.14 32.85
C GLU A 140 -27.25 7.99 33.15
N GLY A 141 -26.48 7.35 32.26
CA GLY A 141 -25.03 7.17 32.36
C GLY A 141 -24.53 5.93 31.61
N GLU A 142 -23.22 5.86 31.37
CA GLU A 142 -22.61 4.69 30.75
C GLU A 142 -22.80 3.44 31.62
N GLY A 143 -23.29 2.36 31.02
CA GLY A 143 -23.41 1.07 31.68
C GLY A 143 -22.06 0.39 31.95
N LEU A 144 -22.10 -0.78 32.59
CA LEU A 144 -20.91 -1.62 32.74
C LEU A 144 -20.50 -2.20 31.39
N PHE A 145 -19.24 -1.96 31.01
CA PHE A 145 -18.65 -2.64 29.86
C PHE A 145 -18.47 -4.13 30.19
N PRO A 146 -18.82 -5.05 29.27
CA PRO A 146 -18.82 -6.48 29.60
C PRO A 146 -17.42 -6.95 30.02
N PRO A 147 -17.31 -7.84 31.04
CA PRO A 147 -16.06 -8.53 31.31
C PRO A 147 -15.70 -9.37 30.08
N THR A 148 -14.48 -9.20 29.59
CA THR A 148 -14.07 -9.59 28.23
C THR A 148 -14.18 -11.08 27.94
N ASP A 149 -14.14 -11.95 28.95
CA ASP A 149 -13.98 -13.38 28.74
C ASP A 149 -15.33 -14.12 28.60
N ASP A 150 -16.37 -13.62 29.27
CA ASP A 150 -17.67 -14.32 29.40
C ASP A 150 -18.72 -13.85 28.39
N PHE A 151 -18.40 -12.82 27.59
CA PHE A 151 -19.33 -12.28 26.60
C PHE A 151 -19.59 -13.27 25.47
N VAL A 152 -20.86 -13.60 25.25
CA VAL A 152 -21.31 -14.55 24.23
C VAL A 152 -21.16 -13.94 22.84
N TYR A 153 -20.59 -14.70 21.91
CA TYR A 153 -20.48 -14.28 20.51
C TYR A 153 -21.89 -14.20 19.88
N PRO A 154 -22.34 -13.03 19.39
CA PRO A 154 -23.76 -12.79 19.12
C PRO A 154 -24.21 -13.27 17.73
N ILE A 155 -23.29 -13.52 16.79
CA ILE A 155 -23.62 -13.96 15.42
C ILE A 155 -23.74 -15.50 15.40
N PRO A 156 -24.92 -16.07 15.10
CA PRO A 156 -25.09 -17.52 15.00
C PRO A 156 -24.33 -18.13 13.82
N ASP A 157 -24.03 -19.42 13.89
CA ASP A 157 -23.41 -20.22 12.83
C ASP A 157 -24.43 -20.93 11.91
N ASP A 158 -25.70 -20.51 11.96
CA ASP A 158 -26.77 -21.00 11.10
C ASP A 158 -26.40 -20.86 9.61
N ARG A 159 -26.80 -21.85 8.81
CA ARG A 159 -26.57 -21.86 7.36
C ARG A 159 -27.86 -21.76 6.57
N GLY A 160 -27.80 -20.96 5.50
CA GLY A 160 -28.86 -20.84 4.51
C GLY A 160 -29.01 -22.08 3.62
N ALA A 161 -30.01 -22.04 2.73
CA ALA A 161 -30.30 -23.14 1.80
C ALA A 161 -29.17 -23.44 0.80
N ASP A 162 -28.27 -22.49 0.58
CA ASP A 162 -27.07 -22.55 -0.26
C ASP A 162 -25.80 -22.89 0.53
N ASN A 163 -25.95 -23.29 1.81
CA ASN A 163 -24.86 -23.61 2.73
C ASN A 163 -23.94 -22.40 3.07
N GLN A 164 -24.37 -21.17 2.79
CA GLN A 164 -23.69 -19.94 3.23
C GLN A 164 -24.12 -19.54 4.64
N PRO A 165 -23.31 -18.77 5.38
CA PRO A 165 -23.73 -18.20 6.66
C PRO A 165 -25.03 -17.40 6.50
N ALA A 166 -26.04 -17.72 7.32
CA ALA A 166 -27.35 -17.06 7.26
C ALA A 166 -27.29 -15.60 7.75
N TYR A 167 -26.34 -15.28 8.63
CA TYR A 167 -26.18 -13.98 9.24
C TYR A 167 -24.72 -13.53 9.24
N GLY A 168 -24.51 -12.22 9.08
CA GLY A 168 -23.19 -11.59 9.18
C GLY A 168 -23.15 -10.42 10.15
N THR A 169 -24.29 -9.97 10.68
CA THR A 169 -24.38 -8.82 11.57
C THR A 169 -25.58 -8.95 12.50
N VAL A 170 -25.44 -8.48 13.74
CA VAL A 170 -26.50 -8.47 14.74
C VAL A 170 -26.64 -7.08 15.33
N LEU A 171 -27.88 -6.62 15.49
CA LEU A 171 -28.20 -5.40 16.22
C LEU A 171 -29.11 -5.75 17.40
N MET A 172 -28.67 -5.36 18.60
CA MET A 172 -29.44 -5.50 19.83
C MET A 172 -29.75 -4.12 20.42
N LEU A 173 -31.01 -3.85 20.73
CA LEU A 173 -31.48 -2.62 21.35
C LEU A 173 -32.23 -2.92 22.65
N SER A 174 -31.84 -2.24 23.72
CA SER A 174 -32.47 -2.42 25.03
C SER A 174 -33.92 -1.95 25.05
N GLN A 175 -34.76 -2.55 25.88
CA GLN A 175 -36.16 -2.14 26.04
C GLN A 175 -36.34 -0.62 26.29
N LYS A 176 -35.43 0.00 27.06
CA LYS A 176 -35.47 1.43 27.41
C LYS A 176 -35.34 2.34 26.19
N THR A 177 -34.59 1.93 25.16
CA THR A 177 -34.47 2.71 23.91
C THR A 177 -35.62 2.43 22.94
N LEU A 178 -36.40 1.36 23.16
CA LEU A 178 -37.56 1.00 22.34
C LEU A 178 -38.84 1.75 22.74
N THR A 179 -38.98 2.15 24.01
CA THR A 179 -40.16 2.88 24.50
C THR A 179 -40.29 4.29 23.90
N MET A 180 -39.23 4.78 23.26
CA MET A 180 -39.17 6.12 22.66
C MET A 180 -39.21 6.11 21.12
N ILE A 181 -39.66 4.99 20.51
CA ILE A 181 -39.87 4.89 19.06
C ILE A 181 -41.21 5.52 18.70
N GLU A 182 -41.19 6.71 18.11
CA GLU A 182 -42.31 7.18 17.31
C GLU A 182 -42.29 6.49 15.95
N ARG A 183 -43.28 5.63 15.67
CA ARG A 183 -43.57 5.04 14.34
C ARG A 183 -42.44 4.21 13.71
N GLU A 184 -42.36 2.92 14.08
CA GLU A 184 -41.83 1.78 13.30
C GLU A 184 -40.44 1.86 12.63
N ARG A 185 -39.70 2.98 12.69
CA ARG A 185 -38.37 3.17 12.10
C ARG A 185 -37.31 3.34 13.18
N LEU A 186 -36.25 2.53 13.10
CA LEU A 186 -35.12 2.58 14.03
C LEU A 186 -34.11 3.65 13.60
N GLN A 187 -34.09 4.77 14.31
CA GLN A 187 -33.23 5.93 13.98
C GLN A 187 -31.73 5.64 14.23
N VAL A 188 -31.41 4.64 15.04
CA VAL A 188 -30.03 4.19 15.25
C VAL A 188 -29.41 3.70 13.93
N LEU A 189 -30.18 3.03 13.07
CA LEU A 189 -29.70 2.56 11.76
C LEU A 189 -29.37 3.72 10.84
N ASP A 190 -30.14 4.81 10.90
CA ASP A 190 -29.88 6.04 10.16
C ASP A 190 -28.66 6.82 10.68
N SER A 191 -28.17 6.47 11.87
CA SER A 191 -26.99 7.06 12.50
C SER A 191 -25.72 6.27 12.18
N LEU A 192 -25.80 5.03 11.68
CA LEU A 192 -24.66 4.19 11.35
C LEU A 192 -24.37 4.23 9.84
N LYS A 193 -23.14 4.58 9.47
CA LYS A 193 -22.65 4.57 8.08
C LYS A 193 -21.45 3.65 7.96
N PHE A 194 -21.62 2.54 7.26
CA PHE A 194 -20.54 1.58 7.04
C PHE A 194 -19.68 2.00 5.85
N THR A 195 -18.38 1.70 5.93
CA THR A 195 -17.47 1.89 4.80
C THR A 195 -17.92 1.07 3.59
N GLY A 196 -17.72 1.63 2.39
CA GLY A 196 -18.22 1.03 1.14
C GLY A 196 -19.70 1.25 0.88
N GLY A 197 -20.38 2.09 1.68
CA GLY A 197 -21.79 2.40 1.49
C GLY A 197 -22.71 1.22 1.80
N CYS A 198 -22.27 0.28 2.64
CA CYS A 198 -23.14 -0.81 3.08
C CYS A 198 -24.19 -0.31 4.06
N VAL A 199 -25.36 -0.96 4.05
CA VAL A 199 -26.44 -0.75 5.03
C VAL A 199 -26.80 -2.08 5.67
N PHE A 200 -27.23 -2.02 6.93
CA PHE A 200 -27.74 -3.19 7.62
C PHE A 200 -29.11 -3.60 7.04
N GLU A 201 -29.22 -4.85 6.61
CA GLU A 201 -30.46 -5.46 6.13
C GLU A 201 -30.94 -6.49 7.17
N PRO A 202 -32.04 -6.20 7.91
CA PRO A 202 -32.59 -7.16 8.86
C PRO A 202 -33.23 -8.33 8.12
N LEU A 203 -32.85 -9.55 8.51
CA LEU A 203 -33.37 -10.81 7.97
C LEU A 203 -34.35 -11.45 8.96
N GLU A 204 -34.01 -11.46 10.25
CA GLU A 204 -34.88 -11.93 11.32
C GLU A 204 -34.96 -10.94 12.48
N GLN A 205 -36.13 -10.90 13.14
CA GLN A 205 -36.40 -9.99 14.25
C GLN A 205 -37.08 -10.72 15.41
N TYR A 206 -36.56 -10.51 16.62
CA TYR A 206 -37.10 -11.03 17.87
C TYR A 206 -37.35 -9.89 18.84
N ARG A 207 -38.59 -9.76 19.32
CA ARG A 207 -39.00 -8.71 20.28
C ARG A 207 -39.73 -9.35 21.46
N ARG A 208 -39.02 -9.53 22.58
CA ARG A 208 -39.59 -10.00 23.86
C ARG A 208 -39.52 -8.91 24.93
N HIS A 209 -38.30 -8.50 25.29
CA HIS A 209 -38.02 -7.38 26.19
C HIS A 209 -37.11 -6.39 25.46
N ASP A 210 -35.95 -6.87 25.06
CA ASP A 210 -35.08 -6.19 24.10
C ASP A 210 -35.49 -6.53 22.67
N LEU A 211 -34.99 -5.73 21.72
CA LEU A 211 -35.10 -5.98 20.29
C LEU A 211 -33.79 -6.57 19.81
N LEU A 212 -33.86 -7.76 19.23
CA LEU A 212 -32.74 -8.43 18.58
C LEU A 212 -33.06 -8.58 17.10
N MET A 213 -32.13 -8.15 16.25
CA MET A 213 -32.23 -8.31 14.80
C MET A 213 -30.98 -8.99 14.28
N PHE A 214 -31.17 -10.08 13.56
CA PHE A 214 -30.13 -10.76 12.80
C PHE A 214 -30.22 -10.33 11.34
N GLY A 215 -29.07 -10.09 10.71
CA GLY A 215 -29.04 -9.58 9.36
C GLY A 215 -27.69 -9.70 8.70
N SER A 216 -27.56 -8.98 7.59
CA SER A 216 -26.32 -8.87 6.80
C SER A 216 -26.06 -7.41 6.43
N LEU A 217 -24.85 -7.14 5.93
CA LEU A 217 -24.53 -5.86 5.32
C LEU A 217 -24.75 -5.95 3.81
N ARG A 218 -25.65 -5.12 3.29
CA ARG A 218 -25.92 -5.03 1.86
C ARG A 218 -25.23 -3.81 1.28
N ALA A 219 -24.42 -4.00 0.25
CA ALA A 219 -23.85 -2.89 -0.51
C ALA A 219 -24.96 -2.06 -1.17
N THR A 220 -24.86 -0.73 -1.11
CA THR A 220 -25.80 0.17 -1.81
C THR A 220 -25.20 0.86 -3.02
N GLN A 221 -23.90 0.66 -3.26
CA GLN A 221 -23.15 1.31 -4.33
C GLN A 221 -22.73 0.29 -5.38
N ALA A 222 -22.46 0.77 -6.60
CA ALA A 222 -21.91 -0.05 -7.65
C ALA A 222 -20.49 -0.54 -7.31
N SER A 223 -20.09 -1.67 -7.91
CA SER A 223 -18.75 -2.26 -7.72
C SER A 223 -18.24 -2.88 -9.02
N LEU A 224 -16.93 -3.14 -9.08
CA LEU A 224 -16.31 -3.87 -10.17
C LEU A 224 -16.09 -5.34 -9.80
N THR A 225 -16.37 -6.23 -10.74
CA THR A 225 -16.08 -7.67 -10.62
C THR A 225 -15.11 -8.10 -11.73
N PRO A 226 -13.98 -8.76 -11.40
CA PRO A 226 -13.47 -8.97 -10.05
C PRO A 226 -12.97 -7.67 -9.40
N LEU A 227 -12.99 -7.59 -8.07
CA LEU A 227 -12.45 -6.44 -7.33
C LEU A 227 -10.90 -6.49 -7.27
N PHE A 228 -10.36 -7.71 -7.22
CA PHE A 228 -8.93 -7.99 -7.24
C PHE A 228 -8.65 -9.12 -8.24
N SER A 229 -7.62 -8.97 -9.05
CA SER A 229 -7.12 -10.05 -9.90
C SER A 229 -5.61 -10.00 -10.02
N THR A 230 -4.98 -11.15 -10.29
CA THR A 230 -3.58 -11.21 -10.69
C THR A 230 -3.48 -11.87 -12.05
N ILE A 231 -2.76 -11.25 -12.99
CA ILE A 231 -2.55 -11.75 -14.35
C ILE A 231 -1.09 -11.56 -14.77
N THR A 232 -0.63 -12.34 -15.74
CA THR A 232 0.72 -12.21 -16.29
C THR A 232 0.78 -11.09 -17.34
N ALA A 233 1.96 -10.50 -17.56
CA ALA A 233 2.23 -9.55 -18.64
C ALA A 233 1.63 -10.01 -19.99
N GLY A 234 0.99 -9.08 -20.71
CA GLY A 234 0.32 -9.33 -21.99
C GLY A 234 -1.03 -10.07 -21.92
N GLN A 235 -1.44 -10.60 -20.77
CA GLN A 235 -2.76 -11.23 -20.62
C GLN A 235 -3.90 -10.22 -20.55
N THR A 236 -5.12 -10.72 -20.69
CA THR A 236 -6.34 -9.90 -20.59
C THR A 236 -7.24 -10.33 -19.43
N GLN A 237 -7.99 -9.38 -18.88
CA GLN A 237 -8.98 -9.62 -17.84
C GLN A 237 -10.22 -8.76 -18.10
N ARG A 238 -11.42 -9.37 -18.07
CA ARG A 238 -12.68 -8.63 -18.14
C ARG A 238 -13.08 -8.14 -16.76
N PHE A 239 -13.40 -6.86 -16.66
CA PHE A 239 -14.05 -6.21 -15.54
C PHE A 239 -15.49 -5.87 -15.90
N VAL A 240 -16.39 -6.12 -14.95
CA VAL A 240 -17.81 -5.86 -15.10
C VAL A 240 -18.26 -4.89 -14.02
N LEU A 241 -18.88 -3.78 -14.43
CA LEU A 241 -19.52 -2.84 -13.53
C LEU A 241 -20.89 -3.37 -13.12
N ARG A 242 -21.10 -3.58 -11.82
CA ARG A 242 -22.35 -4.10 -11.25
C ARG A 242 -23.01 -3.08 -10.35
N ASN A 243 -24.33 -2.93 -10.45
CA ASN A 243 -25.12 -2.14 -9.52
C ASN A 243 -25.24 -2.84 -8.15
N ALA A 244 -25.95 -2.20 -7.21
CA ALA A 244 -26.19 -2.75 -5.86
C ALA A 244 -26.99 -4.07 -5.86
N GLN A 245 -27.71 -4.39 -6.94
CA GLN A 245 -28.44 -5.64 -7.13
C GLN A 245 -27.58 -6.73 -7.80
N GLY A 246 -26.33 -6.43 -8.14
CA GLY A 246 -25.43 -7.35 -8.82
C GLY A 246 -25.61 -7.42 -10.35
N GLU A 247 -26.47 -6.60 -10.93
CA GLU A 247 -26.72 -6.56 -12.38
C GLU A 247 -25.63 -5.76 -13.09
N GLU A 248 -25.22 -6.22 -14.28
CA GLU A 248 -24.26 -5.49 -15.11
C GLU A 248 -24.88 -4.20 -15.65
N ILE A 249 -24.22 -3.06 -15.41
CA ILE A 249 -24.62 -1.75 -15.90
C ILE A 249 -23.51 -1.15 -16.79
N PRO A 250 -23.85 -0.33 -17.80
CA PRO A 250 -22.85 0.25 -18.67
C PRO A 250 -22.02 1.33 -17.97
N ALA A 251 -20.71 1.31 -18.17
CA ALA A 251 -19.83 2.41 -17.81
C ALA A 251 -19.82 3.48 -18.93
N THR A 252 -19.73 4.75 -18.55
CA THR A 252 -19.50 5.86 -19.49
C THR A 252 -18.04 5.94 -19.93
N SER A 253 -17.09 5.50 -19.10
CA SER A 253 -15.68 5.41 -19.47
C SER A 253 -14.93 4.39 -18.62
N TRP A 254 -13.81 3.90 -19.14
CA TRP A 254 -12.89 3.01 -18.47
C TRP A 254 -11.47 3.58 -18.52
N THR A 255 -10.72 3.42 -17.44
CA THR A 255 -9.28 3.74 -17.40
C THR A 255 -8.50 2.66 -16.68
N ALA A 256 -7.23 2.51 -17.07
CA ALA A 256 -6.25 1.67 -16.40
C ALA A 256 -5.04 2.53 -16.08
N LEU A 257 -4.58 2.52 -14.83
CA LEU A 257 -3.45 3.33 -14.38
C LEU A 257 -2.54 2.52 -13.46
N SER A 258 -1.30 2.30 -13.88
CA SER A 258 -0.26 1.71 -13.02
C SER A 258 0.16 2.70 -11.95
N ILE A 259 0.26 2.23 -10.70
CA ILE A 259 0.65 3.05 -9.55
C ILE A 259 2.15 3.39 -9.59
N LYS A 260 2.98 2.58 -10.27
CA LYS A 260 4.45 2.68 -10.25
C LYS A 260 5.09 3.06 -11.58
N SER A 261 4.42 2.81 -12.70
CA SER A 261 4.96 3.12 -14.03
C SER A 261 5.03 4.63 -14.26
N HIS A 262 6.11 5.11 -14.85
CA HIS A 262 6.30 6.48 -15.33
C HIS A 262 5.81 6.66 -16.78
N VAL A 263 5.60 5.57 -17.50
CA VAL A 263 5.14 5.57 -18.90
C VAL A 263 3.73 4.99 -19.04
N ALA A 264 2.97 5.50 -20.02
CA ALA A 264 1.61 5.03 -20.28
C ALA A 264 1.54 3.53 -20.64
N ALA A 265 2.55 3.02 -21.36
CA ALA A 265 2.61 1.63 -21.79
C ALA A 265 2.61 0.63 -20.61
N GLY A 266 3.25 0.98 -19.49
CA GLY A 266 3.25 0.16 -18.28
C GLY A 266 1.90 0.09 -17.57
N SER A 267 0.96 1.00 -17.87
CA SER A 267 -0.42 0.89 -17.37
C SER A 267 -1.24 -0.18 -18.10
N GLY A 268 -0.80 -0.62 -19.29
CA GLY A 268 -1.62 -1.42 -20.19
C GLY A 268 -2.74 -0.61 -20.82
N SER A 269 -3.79 -1.27 -21.31
CA SER A 269 -4.94 -0.61 -21.93
C SER A 269 -6.25 -1.28 -21.53
N ILE A 270 -7.36 -0.52 -21.51
CA ILE A 270 -8.68 -1.08 -21.26
C ILE A 270 -9.67 -0.61 -22.33
N SER A 271 -10.42 -1.56 -22.87
CA SER A 271 -11.45 -1.29 -23.88
C SER A 271 -12.71 -0.70 -23.25
N ALA A 272 -13.56 -0.07 -24.07
CA ALA A 272 -14.88 0.43 -23.65
C ALA A 272 -15.81 -0.67 -23.09
N GLY A 273 -15.55 -1.94 -23.44
CA GLY A 273 -16.29 -3.10 -22.93
C GLY A 273 -15.74 -3.67 -21.61
N GLY A 274 -14.82 -2.98 -20.94
CA GLY A 274 -14.24 -3.40 -19.66
C GLY A 274 -13.19 -4.51 -19.78
N VAL A 275 -12.68 -4.81 -20.98
CA VAL A 275 -11.58 -5.79 -21.15
C VAL A 275 -10.25 -5.05 -21.03
N TYR A 276 -9.53 -5.32 -19.95
CA TYR A 276 -8.18 -4.86 -19.68
C TYR A 276 -7.15 -5.78 -20.36
N THR A 277 -6.10 -5.20 -20.92
CA THR A 277 -4.91 -5.86 -21.46
C THR A 277 -3.70 -5.34 -20.70
N ALA A 278 -3.01 -6.25 -20.01
CA ALA A 278 -1.78 -5.95 -19.28
C ALA A 278 -0.66 -5.45 -20.20
N ALA A 279 0.24 -4.64 -19.65
CA ALA A 279 1.49 -4.28 -20.32
C ALA A 279 2.24 -5.55 -20.78
N SER A 280 2.91 -5.49 -21.93
CA SER A 280 3.74 -6.60 -22.41
C SER A 280 4.99 -6.76 -21.54
N LEU A 281 5.71 -7.88 -21.71
CA LEU A 281 6.94 -8.13 -20.96
C LEU A 281 8.02 -7.09 -21.24
N GLU A 282 8.05 -6.50 -22.45
CA GLU A 282 8.97 -5.41 -22.78
C GLU A 282 8.57 -4.06 -22.19
N ALA A 283 7.28 -3.87 -21.87
CA ALA A 283 6.73 -2.60 -21.39
C ALA A 283 6.42 -2.58 -19.89
N ILE A 284 6.45 -3.73 -19.21
CA ILE A 284 6.08 -3.82 -17.79
C ILE A 284 7.06 -3.11 -16.87
N GLY A 285 8.33 -2.97 -17.24
CA GLY A 285 9.33 -2.19 -16.49
C GLY A 285 9.75 -2.75 -15.12
N HIS A 286 8.97 -3.68 -14.56
CA HIS A 286 9.03 -4.12 -13.17
C HIS A 286 8.70 -5.62 -13.05
N ASP A 287 9.15 -6.28 -11.98
CA ASP A 287 8.82 -7.69 -11.71
C ASP A 287 7.30 -7.89 -11.52
N ALA A 288 6.64 -6.87 -10.95
CA ALA A 288 5.20 -6.76 -10.86
C ALA A 288 4.75 -5.28 -10.83
N LEU A 289 3.59 -5.01 -11.43
CA LEU A 289 2.88 -3.74 -11.37
C LEU A 289 1.54 -3.89 -10.67
N CYS A 290 1.10 -2.81 -10.04
CA CYS A 290 -0.23 -2.69 -9.48
C CYS A 290 -1.00 -1.65 -10.28
N VAL A 291 -2.09 -2.07 -10.92
CA VAL A 291 -2.86 -1.26 -11.87
C VAL A 291 -4.27 -1.07 -11.32
N VAL A 292 -4.69 0.18 -11.23
CA VAL A 292 -6.05 0.56 -10.84
C VAL A 292 -6.91 0.61 -12.07
N ILE A 293 -7.93 -0.22 -12.12
CA ILE A 293 -8.97 -0.20 -13.14
C ILE A 293 -10.11 0.65 -12.62
N THR A 294 -10.53 1.66 -13.37
CA THR A 294 -11.64 2.54 -12.96
C THR A 294 -12.71 2.58 -14.02
N ALA A 295 -13.96 2.34 -13.62
CA ALA A 295 -15.14 2.62 -14.42
C ALA A 295 -15.81 3.90 -13.91
N ALA A 296 -16.22 4.77 -14.82
CA ALA A 296 -17.11 5.87 -14.51
C ALA A 296 -18.53 5.55 -15.00
N TYR A 297 -19.56 5.96 -14.26
CA TYR A 297 -20.96 5.87 -14.68
C TYR A 297 -21.75 7.08 -14.16
N GLN A 298 -22.98 7.27 -14.65
CA GLN A 298 -23.85 8.35 -14.24
C GLN A 298 -24.84 7.87 -13.17
N GLU A 299 -24.92 8.61 -12.07
CA GLU A 299 -25.89 8.36 -11.01
C GLU A 299 -26.44 9.70 -10.51
N SER A 300 -27.77 9.86 -10.52
CA SER A 300 -28.45 11.07 -10.03
C SER A 300 -27.89 12.39 -10.58
N GLY A 301 -27.44 12.40 -11.85
CA GLY A 301 -26.88 13.56 -12.52
C GLY A 301 -25.40 13.86 -12.20
N ALA A 302 -24.72 12.99 -11.48
CA ALA A 302 -23.29 13.07 -11.17
C ALA A 302 -22.52 11.89 -11.78
N VAL A 303 -21.26 12.14 -12.16
CA VAL A 303 -20.33 11.08 -12.57
C VAL A 303 -19.76 10.41 -11.30
N VAL A 304 -20.03 9.11 -11.15
CA VAL A 304 -19.49 8.28 -10.08
C VAL A 304 -18.36 7.42 -10.65
N LYS A 305 -17.28 7.24 -9.89
CA LYS A 305 -16.15 6.37 -10.25
C LYS A 305 -16.06 5.22 -9.27
N VAL A 306 -15.86 4.02 -9.79
CA VAL A 306 -15.59 2.80 -9.00
C VAL A 306 -14.34 2.12 -9.53
N SER A 307 -13.57 1.51 -8.63
CA SER A 307 -12.27 0.97 -8.99
C SER A 307 -12.06 -0.46 -8.50
N ALA A 308 -11.22 -1.18 -9.22
CA ALA A 308 -10.69 -2.51 -8.92
C ALA A 308 -9.18 -2.49 -9.08
N LEU A 309 -8.51 -3.49 -8.52
CA LEU A 309 -7.06 -3.59 -8.51
C LEU A 309 -6.60 -4.82 -9.28
N VAL A 310 -5.60 -4.64 -10.12
CA VAL A 310 -4.96 -5.71 -10.89
C VAL A 310 -3.48 -5.75 -10.57
N SER A 311 -2.99 -6.89 -10.10
CA SER A 311 -1.57 -7.17 -10.03
C SER A 311 -1.13 -7.78 -11.35
N VAL A 312 -0.27 -7.10 -12.09
CA VAL A 312 0.35 -7.63 -13.31
C VAL A 312 1.73 -8.14 -12.93
N VAL A 313 1.95 -9.45 -13.04
CA VAL A 313 3.24 -10.08 -12.78
C VAL A 313 3.97 -10.34 -14.09
N SER A 314 5.29 -10.23 -14.09
CA SER A 314 6.09 -10.53 -15.29
C SER A 314 6.01 -12.00 -15.71
N ARG A 315 5.72 -12.92 -14.78
CA ARG A 315 5.71 -14.38 -15.00
C ARG A 315 4.59 -15.09 -14.24
N SER A 316 4.16 -16.23 -14.76
CA SER A 316 3.12 -17.07 -14.15
C SER A 316 3.65 -18.01 -13.07
N MET A 317 4.97 -18.20 -12.96
CA MET A 317 5.61 -18.97 -11.90
C MET A 317 6.80 -18.23 -11.28
N GLU A 318 6.91 -18.30 -9.95
CA GLU A 318 8.01 -17.72 -9.17
C GLU A 318 8.62 -18.75 -8.21
N LEU A 319 9.93 -18.61 -7.95
CA LEU A 319 10.72 -19.52 -7.10
C LEU A 319 11.33 -18.78 -5.91
N ALA A 320 11.35 -19.42 -4.73
CA ALA A 320 12.11 -18.95 -3.57
C ALA A 320 12.88 -20.09 -2.89
N PRO A 321 14.19 -19.93 -2.68
CA PRO A 321 15.05 -18.94 -3.33
C PRO A 321 15.21 -19.22 -4.85
N ARG A 322 15.43 -18.18 -5.67
CA ARG A 322 15.96 -18.34 -7.04
C ARG A 322 17.45 -18.63 -6.99
N VAL A 323 18.17 -17.93 -6.10
CA VAL A 323 19.57 -18.21 -5.79
C VAL A 323 19.73 -18.23 -4.28
N THR A 324 20.52 -19.18 -3.78
CA THR A 324 20.97 -19.17 -2.39
C THR A 324 22.38 -19.71 -2.27
N VAL A 325 23.10 -19.21 -1.27
CA VAL A 325 24.45 -19.65 -0.94
C VAL A 325 24.44 -20.25 0.46
N VAL A 326 24.90 -21.48 0.57
CA VAL A 326 25.08 -22.18 1.84
C VAL A 326 26.56 -22.43 2.13
N PRO A 327 26.97 -22.42 3.42
CA PRO A 327 28.34 -22.72 3.77
C PRO A 327 28.71 -24.16 3.42
N GLY A 328 29.91 -24.34 2.88
CA GLY A 328 30.55 -25.64 2.67
C GLY A 328 31.19 -26.20 3.95
N GLY A 329 31.99 -27.26 3.80
CA GLY A 329 32.62 -27.96 4.92
C GLY A 329 31.85 -29.21 5.36
N ALA A 330 32.01 -29.58 6.63
CA ALA A 330 31.50 -30.85 7.18
C ALA A 330 30.01 -30.79 7.56
N ALA A 331 29.50 -29.62 7.96
CA ALA A 331 28.11 -29.42 8.36
C ALA A 331 27.36 -28.68 7.23
N LEU A 332 26.82 -29.44 6.29
CA LEU A 332 26.08 -28.90 5.15
C LEU A 332 24.64 -28.59 5.54
N GLN A 333 24.18 -27.40 5.17
CA GLN A 333 22.82 -26.93 5.42
C GLN A 333 21.88 -27.35 4.29
N THR A 334 20.71 -27.85 4.66
CA THR A 334 19.62 -28.14 3.71
C THR A 334 18.93 -26.86 3.27
N VAL A 335 18.51 -26.81 2.01
CA VAL A 335 17.82 -25.67 1.41
C VAL A 335 16.36 -26.01 1.14
N SER A 336 15.44 -25.24 1.72
CA SER A 336 14.02 -25.31 1.38
C SER A 336 13.76 -24.51 0.10
N LEU A 337 13.06 -25.13 -0.85
CA LEU A 337 12.66 -24.55 -2.12
C LEU A 337 11.14 -24.48 -2.16
N ALA A 338 10.60 -23.35 -2.56
CA ALA A 338 9.19 -23.12 -2.79
C ALA A 338 8.97 -22.56 -4.20
N ALA A 339 7.82 -22.87 -4.76
CA ALA A 339 7.36 -22.29 -6.01
C ALA A 339 5.90 -21.84 -5.86
N SER A 340 5.55 -20.76 -6.53
CA SER A 340 4.16 -20.34 -6.73
C SER A 340 3.82 -20.31 -8.20
N THR A 341 2.69 -20.89 -8.57
CA THR A 341 2.07 -20.77 -9.89
C THR A 341 0.80 -19.94 -9.78
N LEU A 342 0.56 -19.07 -10.77
CA LEU A 342 -0.60 -18.17 -10.78
C LEU A 342 -1.94 -18.92 -10.83
N ASP A 343 -1.97 -20.07 -11.50
CA ASP A 343 -3.16 -20.93 -11.64
C ASP A 343 -3.25 -22.03 -10.57
N GLY A 344 -2.29 -22.08 -9.64
CA GLY A 344 -2.23 -23.12 -8.60
C GLY A 344 -1.78 -24.49 -9.09
N SER A 345 -1.29 -24.62 -10.33
CA SER A 345 -0.73 -25.87 -10.86
C SER A 345 0.39 -26.42 -9.97
N PRO A 346 0.44 -27.75 -9.74
CA PRO A 346 1.53 -28.36 -8.98
C PRO A 346 2.87 -28.20 -9.71
N VAL A 347 3.96 -28.12 -8.94
CA VAL A 347 5.31 -27.96 -9.45
C VAL A 347 6.13 -29.21 -9.16
N SER A 348 6.77 -29.74 -10.20
CA SER A 348 7.71 -30.87 -10.10
C SER A 348 9.15 -30.38 -10.05
N TRP A 349 10.01 -31.09 -9.33
CA TRP A 349 11.39 -30.66 -9.06
C TRP A 349 12.40 -31.71 -9.51
N ALA A 350 13.48 -31.28 -10.17
CA ALA A 350 14.55 -32.17 -10.63
C ALA A 350 15.94 -31.55 -10.49
N LEU A 351 16.95 -32.37 -10.18
CA LEU A 351 18.34 -31.92 -10.21
C LEU A 351 18.83 -31.84 -11.67
N LEU A 352 19.49 -30.74 -12.03
CA LEU A 352 20.10 -30.55 -13.34
C LEU A 352 21.62 -30.73 -13.27
N GLY A 353 22.19 -31.35 -14.30
CA GLY A 353 23.63 -31.57 -14.42
C GLY A 353 24.16 -32.63 -13.45
N ALA A 354 25.39 -32.44 -12.96
CA ALA A 354 25.99 -33.39 -12.02
C ALA A 354 25.35 -33.25 -10.63
N GLU A 355 24.76 -34.34 -10.12
CA GLU A 355 24.09 -34.35 -8.82
C GLU A 355 25.09 -34.17 -7.67
N LEU A 356 24.91 -33.10 -6.89
CA LEU A 356 25.72 -32.71 -5.73
C LEU A 356 24.96 -32.84 -4.40
N GLY A 357 23.85 -33.58 -4.41
CA GLY A 357 22.97 -33.76 -3.26
C GLY A 357 21.75 -34.60 -3.61
N ARG A 358 20.70 -34.49 -2.81
CA ARG A 358 19.41 -35.17 -3.03
C ARG A 358 18.26 -34.20 -2.86
N LEU A 359 17.17 -34.43 -3.60
CA LEU A 359 15.89 -33.77 -3.39
C LEU A 359 14.96 -34.70 -2.62
N SER A 360 14.17 -34.12 -1.73
CA SER A 360 13.01 -34.76 -1.10
C SER A 360 11.81 -33.81 -1.15
N GLU A 361 10.61 -34.36 -1.15
CA GLU A 361 9.38 -33.56 -1.11
C GLU A 361 9.24 -32.82 0.22
N ALA A 362 8.73 -31.59 0.17
CA ALA A 362 8.48 -30.76 1.35
C ALA A 362 7.21 -29.91 1.15
N GLY A 363 6.04 -30.49 1.46
CA GLY A 363 4.76 -29.79 1.29
C GLY A 363 4.50 -29.43 -0.18
N LYS A 364 4.30 -28.13 -0.47
CA LYS A 364 4.16 -27.60 -1.85
C LYS A 364 5.51 -27.30 -2.54
N GLY A 365 6.62 -27.63 -1.88
CA GLY A 365 7.97 -27.36 -2.35
C GLY A 365 8.88 -28.59 -2.29
N ALA A 366 10.18 -28.36 -2.31
CA ALA A 366 11.20 -29.39 -2.22
C ALA A 366 12.29 -29.01 -1.20
N LEU A 367 12.96 -30.02 -0.64
CA LEU A 367 14.11 -29.85 0.23
C LEU A 367 15.35 -30.39 -0.49
N PHE A 368 16.32 -29.54 -0.74
CA PHE A 368 17.62 -29.94 -1.27
C PHE A 368 18.62 -30.17 -0.14
N SER A 369 19.21 -31.37 -0.11
CA SER A 369 20.25 -31.76 0.84
C SER A 369 21.59 -31.93 0.12
N PRO A 370 22.53 -30.98 0.23
CA PRO A 370 23.86 -31.11 -0.37
C PRO A 370 24.63 -32.29 0.23
N ASP A 371 25.45 -32.97 -0.57
CA ASP A 371 26.28 -34.06 -0.09
C ASP A 371 27.74 -33.64 0.20
N ALA A 372 28.50 -34.52 0.85
CA ALA A 372 29.88 -34.24 1.24
C ALA A 372 30.85 -33.92 0.07
N ARG A 373 30.50 -34.22 -1.19
CA ARG A 373 31.31 -33.86 -2.37
C ARG A 373 31.20 -32.37 -2.66
N SER A 374 30.01 -31.80 -2.46
CA SER A 374 29.77 -30.36 -2.62
C SER A 374 30.55 -29.54 -1.60
N GLY A 375 30.52 -29.94 -0.32
CA GLY A 375 31.18 -29.23 0.77
C GLY A 375 32.71 -29.20 0.74
N LYS A 376 33.35 -30.07 -0.05
CA LYS A 376 34.82 -30.14 -0.17
C LYS A 376 35.40 -29.21 -1.24
N ARG A 377 34.58 -28.73 -2.18
CA ARG A 377 35.01 -27.85 -3.27
C ARG A 377 35.01 -26.41 -2.80
N ALA A 378 35.94 -25.59 -3.29
CA ALA A 378 35.96 -24.15 -3.00
C ALA A 378 34.62 -23.49 -3.38
N LEU A 379 34.05 -23.91 -4.51
CA LEU A 379 32.70 -23.57 -4.93
C LEU A 379 32.08 -24.77 -5.64
N ALA A 380 30.86 -25.14 -5.27
CA ALA A 380 30.03 -26.10 -5.96
C ALA A 380 28.68 -25.46 -6.29
N VAL A 381 28.12 -25.78 -7.45
CA VAL A 381 26.84 -25.21 -7.90
C VAL A 381 25.91 -26.35 -8.31
N GLN A 382 24.73 -26.41 -7.70
CA GLN A 382 23.64 -27.29 -8.09
C GLN A 382 22.53 -26.44 -8.70
N GLN A 383 22.11 -26.78 -9.92
CA GLN A 383 20.90 -26.23 -10.53
C GLN A 383 19.73 -27.19 -10.32
N ILE A 384 18.56 -26.64 -10.04
CA ILE A 384 17.36 -27.38 -9.68
C ILE A 384 16.23 -26.84 -10.54
N GLU A 385 15.71 -27.69 -11.43
CA GLU A 385 14.57 -27.38 -12.28
C GLU A 385 13.29 -27.45 -11.47
N ALA A 386 12.41 -26.48 -11.69
CA ALA A 386 11.05 -26.46 -11.24
C ALA A 386 10.15 -26.36 -12.48
N GLN A 387 9.32 -27.37 -12.71
CA GLN A 387 8.45 -27.45 -13.87
C GLN A 387 6.98 -27.42 -13.40
N GLY A 388 6.28 -26.35 -13.78
CA GLY A 388 4.84 -26.16 -13.58
C GLY A 388 4.17 -25.68 -14.87
N ASN A 389 3.34 -24.64 -14.78
CA ASN A 389 2.76 -23.95 -15.94
C ASN A 389 3.78 -23.05 -16.68
N ASP A 390 4.95 -22.83 -16.07
CA ASP A 390 6.14 -22.22 -16.63
C ASP A 390 7.37 -23.03 -16.16
N LEU A 391 8.55 -22.71 -16.67
CA LEU A 391 9.82 -23.33 -16.31
C LEU A 391 10.69 -22.35 -15.52
N GLY A 392 11.27 -22.82 -14.41
CA GLY A 392 12.23 -22.04 -13.64
C GLY A 392 13.38 -22.88 -13.12
N ILE A 393 14.53 -22.26 -12.90
CA ILE A 393 15.72 -22.90 -12.36
C ILE A 393 16.19 -22.18 -11.10
N ALA A 394 16.13 -22.88 -9.97
CA ALA A 394 16.77 -22.46 -8.73
C ALA A 394 18.25 -22.87 -8.73
N THR A 395 19.11 -22.03 -8.15
CA THR A 395 20.55 -22.28 -8.07
C THR A 395 21.02 -22.27 -6.62
N VAL A 396 21.59 -23.39 -6.17
CA VAL A 396 22.19 -23.54 -4.84
C VAL A 396 23.71 -23.55 -4.98
N LEU A 397 24.38 -22.57 -4.38
CA LEU A 397 25.83 -22.51 -4.30
C LEU A 397 26.28 -23.04 -2.95
N VAL A 398 27.23 -23.97 -2.94
CA VAL A 398 27.92 -24.45 -1.73
C VAL A 398 29.34 -23.89 -1.77
N ALA A 399 29.61 -22.89 -0.95
CA ALA A 399 30.89 -22.18 -0.92
C ALA A 399 31.72 -22.63 0.29
N ASN A 400 32.87 -23.25 0.06
CA ASN A 400 33.77 -23.69 1.13
C ASN A 400 34.96 -22.73 1.27
N GLY A 401 35.11 -22.11 2.45
CA GLY A 401 36.18 -21.16 2.74
C GLY A 401 35.90 -19.73 2.26
N GLN A 402 36.85 -18.83 2.52
CA GLN A 402 36.72 -17.41 2.19
C GLN A 402 36.92 -17.15 0.69
N GLN A 403 35.99 -16.39 0.10
CA GLN A 403 36.10 -15.91 -1.28
C GLN A 403 36.99 -14.67 -1.31
N MET A 404 38.29 -14.91 -1.46
CA MET A 404 39.30 -13.84 -1.33
C MET A 404 39.40 -12.95 -2.58
N LEU A 405 39.06 -13.47 -3.78
CA LEU A 405 39.10 -12.68 -5.00
C LEU A 405 37.78 -11.93 -5.17
N ARG A 406 37.83 -10.60 -5.15
CA ARG A 406 36.65 -9.77 -5.43
C ARG A 406 36.35 -9.78 -6.92
N ILE A 407 35.09 -10.03 -7.26
CA ILE A 407 34.54 -9.92 -8.61
C ILE A 407 33.47 -8.83 -8.59
N GLU A 408 33.59 -7.84 -9.48
CA GLU A 408 32.62 -6.77 -9.63
C GLU A 408 31.96 -6.82 -11.02
N PRO A 409 30.62 -6.71 -11.10
CA PRO A 409 29.66 -6.81 -9.99
C PRO A 409 29.58 -8.22 -9.39
N ALA A 410 29.41 -8.33 -8.07
CA ALA A 410 29.21 -9.62 -7.38
C ALA A 410 27.82 -10.25 -7.68
N PHE A 411 26.85 -9.40 -8.06
CA PHE A 411 25.51 -9.78 -8.46
C PHE A 411 25.05 -8.94 -9.64
N VAL A 412 24.47 -9.57 -10.64
CA VAL A 412 23.88 -8.91 -11.80
C VAL A 412 22.40 -9.31 -11.86
N PRO A 413 21.48 -8.46 -11.39
CA PRO A 413 20.07 -8.70 -11.59
C PRO A 413 19.68 -8.47 -13.05
N ARG A 414 18.67 -9.21 -13.53
CA ARG A 414 18.01 -8.99 -14.82
C ARG A 414 18.96 -8.84 -16.03
N ALA A 415 19.99 -9.68 -16.11
CA ALA A 415 20.85 -9.74 -17.28
C ALA A 415 20.04 -10.16 -18.52
N ARG A 416 20.09 -9.31 -19.55
CA ARG A 416 19.31 -9.47 -20.78
C ARG A 416 19.96 -10.52 -21.70
N PRO A 417 19.17 -11.33 -22.43
CA PRO A 417 19.70 -12.18 -23.48
C PRO A 417 20.56 -11.37 -24.47
N LYS A 418 21.69 -11.93 -24.89
CA LYS A 418 22.61 -11.34 -25.89
C LYS A 418 23.25 -9.99 -25.52
N VAL A 419 23.06 -9.50 -24.30
CA VAL A 419 23.73 -8.29 -23.82
C VAL A 419 24.88 -8.69 -22.92
N ALA A 420 26.10 -8.41 -23.37
CA ALA A 420 27.30 -8.77 -22.63
C ALA A 420 27.35 -8.08 -21.26
N VAL A 421 27.85 -8.80 -20.26
CA VAL A 421 28.08 -8.28 -18.91
C VAL A 421 29.57 -8.35 -18.62
N GLN A 422 30.18 -7.21 -18.35
CA GLN A 422 31.59 -7.15 -17.98
C GLN A 422 31.76 -7.45 -16.49
N LEU A 423 32.53 -8.50 -16.18
CA LEU A 423 32.98 -8.82 -14.83
C LEU A 423 34.44 -8.43 -14.69
N GLN A 424 34.82 -7.91 -13.53
CA GLN A 424 36.19 -7.48 -13.24
C GLN A 424 36.70 -8.17 -11.98
N ASP A 425 37.86 -8.82 -12.06
CA ASP A 425 38.57 -9.29 -10.86
C ASP A 425 39.42 -8.18 -10.25
N ASP A 426 39.70 -8.28 -8.96
CA ASP A 426 40.71 -7.46 -8.31
C ASP A 426 42.12 -7.86 -8.78
N HIS A 427 42.58 -7.22 -9.86
CA HIS A 427 43.91 -7.45 -10.43
C HIS A 427 45.06 -7.11 -9.48
N ALA A 428 44.82 -6.32 -8.42
CA ALA A 428 45.84 -6.02 -7.42
C ALA A 428 46.08 -7.20 -6.46
N LEU A 429 45.12 -8.10 -6.30
CA LEU A 429 45.27 -9.32 -5.52
C LEU A 429 46.12 -10.34 -6.28
N LEU A 430 47.35 -10.61 -5.83
CA LEU A 430 48.28 -11.55 -6.48
C LEU A 430 48.54 -11.18 -7.97
N PRO A 431 49.23 -10.05 -8.22
CA PRO A 431 49.45 -9.53 -9.58
C PRO A 431 50.39 -10.42 -10.39
N GLY A 432 50.20 -10.46 -11.71
CA GLY A 432 51.04 -11.20 -12.66
C GLY A 432 50.80 -12.70 -12.74
N LEU A 433 49.87 -13.24 -11.94
CA LEU A 433 49.45 -14.65 -12.01
C LEU A 433 48.27 -14.84 -12.97
N GLU A 434 48.14 -16.04 -13.53
CA GLU A 434 47.09 -16.37 -14.50
C GLU A 434 45.69 -16.26 -13.88
N ARG A 435 44.75 -15.70 -14.63
CA ARG A 435 43.32 -15.64 -14.30
C ARG A 435 42.54 -16.63 -15.14
N ARG A 436 41.76 -17.48 -14.48
CA ARG A 436 40.96 -18.51 -15.13
C ARG A 436 39.48 -18.25 -14.87
N TRP A 437 38.83 -17.69 -15.88
CA TRP A 437 37.38 -17.45 -15.91
C TRP A 437 36.61 -18.68 -16.40
N LYS A 438 35.52 -19.02 -15.72
CA LYS A 438 34.63 -20.14 -16.07
C LYS A 438 33.20 -19.88 -15.67
N VAL A 439 32.25 -20.32 -16.49
CA VAL A 439 30.87 -20.55 -16.04
C VAL A 439 30.85 -21.88 -15.29
N VAL A 440 30.51 -21.85 -13.99
CA VAL A 440 30.52 -23.02 -13.10
C VAL A 440 29.11 -23.54 -12.79
N GLY A 441 28.07 -22.80 -13.16
CA GLY A 441 26.68 -23.25 -13.19
C GLY A 441 25.84 -22.34 -14.09
N GLY A 442 24.78 -22.89 -14.67
CA GLY A 442 23.95 -22.18 -15.64
C GLY A 442 24.52 -22.11 -17.04
N ALA A 443 23.77 -21.41 -17.90
CA ALA A 443 24.05 -21.29 -19.32
C ALA A 443 24.79 -19.97 -19.65
N GLY A 444 25.34 -19.87 -20.86
CA GLY A 444 26.15 -18.72 -21.30
C GLY A 444 27.64 -19.05 -21.34
N THR A 445 28.45 -18.06 -21.71
CA THR A 445 29.90 -18.19 -21.84
C THR A 445 30.62 -17.01 -21.22
N VAL A 446 31.86 -17.19 -20.79
CA VAL A 446 32.73 -16.11 -20.32
C VAL A 446 34.07 -16.22 -21.03
N ASP A 447 34.60 -15.09 -21.50
CA ASP A 447 35.93 -15.05 -22.09
C ASP A 447 37.05 -14.89 -21.05
N ARG A 448 38.30 -14.74 -21.50
CA ARG A 448 39.47 -14.60 -20.61
C ARG A 448 39.56 -13.25 -19.91
N GLN A 449 38.75 -12.27 -20.35
CA GLN A 449 38.70 -10.91 -19.85
C GLN A 449 37.52 -10.70 -18.89
N GLY A 450 36.76 -11.75 -18.59
CA GLY A 450 35.58 -11.66 -17.73
C GLY A 450 34.35 -11.10 -18.45
N LEU A 451 34.34 -11.05 -19.78
CA LEU A 451 33.14 -10.67 -20.53
C LEU A 451 32.20 -11.88 -20.60
N PHE A 452 31.11 -11.83 -19.83
CA PHE A 452 30.07 -12.83 -19.86
C PHE A 452 29.06 -12.54 -20.97
N MET A 453 28.68 -13.56 -21.72
CA MET A 453 27.60 -13.53 -22.70
C MET A 453 26.44 -14.42 -22.22
N PRO A 454 25.29 -13.83 -21.87
CA PRO A 454 24.07 -14.58 -21.58
C PRO A 454 23.65 -15.48 -22.75
N PRO A 455 22.99 -16.63 -22.50
CA PRO A 455 22.48 -17.48 -23.57
C PRO A 455 21.40 -16.75 -24.38
N ASP A 456 21.20 -17.22 -25.62
CA ASP A 456 20.17 -16.71 -26.52
C ASP A 456 18.75 -17.04 -26.07
N GLN A 457 18.59 -18.08 -25.24
CA GLN A 457 17.30 -18.57 -24.79
C GLN A 457 16.79 -17.76 -23.60
N ALA A 458 15.56 -17.30 -23.73
CA ALA A 458 14.73 -16.79 -22.64
C ALA A 458 14.50 -17.89 -21.58
N LEU A 459 15.13 -17.75 -20.42
CA LEU A 459 15.02 -18.71 -19.32
C LEU A 459 15.09 -18.00 -17.97
N VAL A 460 14.23 -18.39 -17.03
CA VAL A 460 14.37 -18.02 -15.62
C VAL A 460 15.45 -18.89 -15.00
N ALA A 461 16.67 -18.38 -15.02
CA ALA A 461 17.78 -19.07 -14.41
C ALA A 461 18.77 -18.07 -13.86
N SER A 462 19.77 -18.61 -13.17
CA SER A 462 20.97 -17.86 -12.85
C SER A 462 22.17 -18.59 -13.41
N SER A 463 23.14 -17.80 -13.86
CA SER A 463 24.46 -18.26 -14.25
C SER A 463 25.45 -17.84 -13.19
N VAL A 464 26.37 -18.74 -12.84
CA VAL A 464 27.42 -18.48 -11.86
C VAL A 464 28.74 -18.48 -12.60
N VAL A 465 29.40 -17.31 -12.61
CA VAL A 465 30.72 -17.13 -13.20
C VAL A 465 31.74 -17.08 -12.09
N SER A 466 32.79 -17.89 -12.18
CA SER A 466 33.90 -17.89 -11.24
C SER A 466 35.18 -17.44 -11.92
N CYS A 467 36.02 -16.73 -11.16
CA CYS A 467 37.40 -16.46 -11.52
C CYS A 467 38.33 -17.07 -10.46
N GLU A 468 39.37 -17.74 -10.92
CA GLU A 468 40.40 -18.35 -10.10
C GLU A 468 41.77 -17.73 -10.44
N VAL A 469 42.54 -17.39 -9.42
CA VAL A 469 43.96 -17.07 -9.54
C VAL A 469 44.76 -18.36 -9.47
N VAL A 470 45.48 -18.70 -10.54
CA VAL A 470 46.17 -19.99 -10.66
C VAL A 470 47.68 -19.79 -10.79
N ASN A 471 48.45 -20.62 -10.09
CA ASN A 471 49.90 -20.73 -10.26
C ASN A 471 50.30 -22.20 -10.29
N ASN A 472 50.99 -22.64 -11.36
CA ASN A 472 51.41 -24.03 -11.55
C ASN A 472 50.30 -25.08 -11.33
N GLY A 473 49.06 -24.75 -11.71
CA GLY A 473 47.89 -25.63 -11.57
C GLY A 473 47.20 -25.59 -10.20
N VAL A 474 47.74 -24.85 -9.22
CA VAL A 474 47.14 -24.66 -7.89
C VAL A 474 46.30 -23.37 -7.87
N VAL A 475 45.06 -23.46 -7.37
CA VAL A 475 44.19 -22.29 -7.15
C VAL A 475 44.60 -21.60 -5.85
N LEU A 476 45.00 -20.34 -5.92
CA LEU A 476 45.47 -19.54 -4.78
C LEU A 476 44.38 -18.63 -4.19
N ALA A 477 43.49 -18.14 -5.05
CA ALA A 477 42.34 -17.34 -4.68
C ALA A 477 41.20 -17.59 -5.67
N CYS A 478 39.96 -17.47 -5.22
CA CYS A 478 38.79 -17.56 -6.09
C CYS A 478 37.69 -16.61 -5.60
N GLY A 479 36.80 -16.30 -6.54
CA GLY A 479 35.60 -15.52 -6.33
C GLY A 479 34.58 -15.86 -7.39
N TYR A 480 33.37 -15.35 -7.21
CA TYR A 480 32.28 -15.57 -8.16
C TYR A 480 31.37 -14.36 -8.28
N SER A 481 30.65 -14.31 -9.41
CA SER A 481 29.51 -13.43 -9.65
C SER A 481 28.30 -14.29 -9.99
N VAL A 482 27.14 -13.89 -9.49
CA VAL A 482 25.85 -14.50 -9.84
C VAL A 482 25.11 -13.57 -10.79
N ILE A 483 24.67 -14.10 -11.92
CA ILE A 483 24.00 -13.36 -12.98
C ILE A 483 22.59 -13.94 -13.13
N GLU A 484 21.58 -13.19 -12.73
CA GLU A 484 20.19 -13.60 -12.88
C GLU A 484 19.68 -13.19 -14.26
N LEU A 485 19.25 -14.17 -15.06
CA LEU A 485 18.75 -13.94 -16.41
C LEU A 485 17.29 -13.48 -16.36
N SER A 486 16.95 -12.43 -17.09
CA SER A 486 15.58 -11.95 -17.21
C SER A 486 15.31 -11.34 -18.58
N GLU A 487 14.05 -11.41 -18.98
CA GLU A 487 13.50 -10.74 -20.17
C GLU A 487 12.82 -9.43 -19.80
N VAL A 488 12.58 -9.18 -18.52
CA VAL A 488 12.06 -7.90 -18.03
C VAL A 488 13.10 -6.83 -18.33
N ILE A 489 12.69 -5.83 -19.11
CA ILE A 489 13.47 -4.63 -19.38
C ILE A 489 13.10 -3.63 -18.28
N ASP A 490 14.09 -3.17 -17.51
CA ASP A 490 13.86 -2.09 -16.55
C ASP A 490 13.34 -0.86 -17.27
N GLU A 491 12.29 -0.26 -16.71
CA GLU A 491 11.78 1.01 -17.24
C GLU A 491 12.86 2.09 -17.16
N VAL A 492 12.93 2.93 -18.20
CA VAL A 492 13.79 4.11 -18.20
C VAL A 492 13.30 5.04 -17.10
N ARG A 493 14.19 5.34 -16.14
CA ARG A 493 13.90 6.24 -15.04
C ARG A 493 14.38 7.64 -15.37
N TRP A 494 13.63 8.63 -14.94
CA TRP A 494 14.09 10.02 -14.95
C TRP A 494 15.17 10.22 -13.88
N GLU A 495 16.14 11.10 -14.14
CA GLU A 495 17.23 11.41 -13.21
C GLU A 495 17.23 12.86 -12.75
N GLU A 496 16.69 13.76 -13.57
CA GLU A 496 16.66 15.20 -13.34
C GLU A 496 15.26 15.77 -13.58
N MET A 497 14.99 16.95 -13.00
CA MET A 497 13.76 17.71 -13.22
C MET A 497 14.06 19.02 -13.91
N SER A 498 13.22 19.38 -14.88
CA SER A 498 13.24 20.70 -15.52
C SER A 498 12.41 21.73 -14.76
N MET A 499 11.46 21.30 -13.91
CA MET A 499 10.66 22.21 -13.11
C MET A 499 10.12 21.58 -11.82
N PHE A 500 10.19 22.34 -10.72
CA PHE A 500 9.51 22.04 -9.46
C PHE A 500 9.09 23.34 -8.75
N THR A 501 7.84 23.75 -8.93
CA THR A 501 7.32 25.03 -8.39
C THR A 501 6.09 24.83 -7.52
N ILE A 502 5.83 25.77 -6.61
CA ILE A 502 4.65 25.87 -5.76
C ILE A 502 4.07 27.30 -5.84
N THR A 503 2.77 27.41 -6.06
CA THR A 503 2.08 28.69 -6.28
C THR A 503 0.75 28.76 -5.54
N VAL A 504 0.20 29.98 -5.40
CA VAL A 504 -1.14 30.28 -4.90
C VAL A 504 -1.99 30.77 -6.09
N PRO A 505 -2.76 29.89 -6.76
CA PRO A 505 -3.60 30.30 -7.87
C PRO A 505 -4.64 31.33 -7.47
N GLY A 506 -4.92 32.31 -8.33
CA GLY A 506 -6.00 33.30 -8.11
C GLY A 506 -5.68 34.39 -7.09
N THR A 507 -4.44 34.48 -6.59
CA THR A 507 -3.98 35.63 -5.81
C THR A 507 -3.80 36.88 -6.67
N SER A 508 -3.91 38.05 -6.06
CA SER A 508 -3.71 39.35 -6.71
C SER A 508 -2.23 39.72 -6.89
N THR A 509 -1.29 38.97 -6.31
CA THR A 509 0.14 39.23 -6.51
C THR A 509 0.63 38.67 -7.85
N PRO A 510 1.42 39.43 -8.64
CA PRO A 510 1.89 39.00 -9.96
C PRO A 510 2.75 37.74 -9.96
N ASP A 511 3.40 37.43 -8.83
CA ASP A 511 4.28 36.28 -8.66
C ASP A 511 3.53 35.00 -8.26
N HIS A 512 2.25 35.09 -7.87
CA HIS A 512 1.48 33.97 -7.33
C HIS A 512 2.10 33.30 -6.09
N ARG A 513 2.85 34.04 -5.27
CA ARG A 513 3.58 33.48 -4.11
C ARG A 513 2.96 33.77 -2.76
N THR A 514 1.98 34.66 -2.70
CA THR A 514 1.37 35.06 -1.43
C THR A 514 -0.10 34.69 -1.39
N GLY A 515 -0.56 34.20 -0.25
CA GLY A 515 -1.93 33.81 -0.02
C GLY A 515 -2.43 34.25 1.35
N THR A 516 -3.75 34.36 1.49
CA THR A 516 -4.40 34.66 2.76
C THR A 516 -5.61 33.75 2.93
N LEU A 517 -6.01 33.44 4.16
CA LEU A 517 -7.27 32.74 4.47
C LEU A 517 -7.73 33.10 5.88
N TYR A 518 -9.00 32.88 6.19
CA TYR A 518 -9.50 32.92 7.56
C TYR A 518 -9.08 31.65 8.31
N PRO A 519 -8.41 31.78 9.47
CA PRO A 519 -7.95 30.63 10.26
C PRO A 519 -9.09 30.02 11.10
N ASN A 520 -10.22 29.72 10.46
CA ASN A 520 -11.39 29.12 11.12
C ASN A 520 -11.37 27.58 11.05
N GLY A 521 -10.29 26.99 10.54
CA GLY A 521 -10.13 25.54 10.33
C GLY A 521 -10.79 24.98 9.06
N TYR A 522 -11.81 25.63 8.50
CA TYR A 522 -12.62 25.07 7.41
C TYR A 522 -12.43 25.78 6.07
N GLN A 523 -12.18 27.10 6.05
CA GLN A 523 -11.80 27.78 4.82
C GLN A 523 -10.44 27.26 4.35
N GLN A 524 -10.34 26.99 3.04
CA GLN A 524 -9.14 26.44 2.42
C GLN A 524 -8.46 27.48 1.52
N LEU A 525 -7.13 27.43 1.47
CA LEU A 525 -6.34 28.07 0.42
C LEU A 525 -5.79 27.01 -0.52
N ARG A 526 -6.06 27.15 -1.83
CA ARG A 526 -5.49 26.26 -2.84
C ARG A 526 -4.02 26.62 -3.09
N LEU A 527 -3.15 25.63 -2.96
CA LEU A 527 -1.76 25.67 -3.39
C LEU A 527 -1.59 24.71 -4.57
N GLN A 528 -0.89 25.15 -5.60
CA GLN A 528 -0.63 24.33 -6.78
C GLN A 528 0.86 24.08 -6.93
N VAL A 529 1.24 22.82 -6.84
CA VAL A 529 2.58 22.34 -7.13
C VAL A 529 2.64 21.90 -8.59
N LYS A 530 3.70 22.24 -9.31
CA LYS A 530 3.92 21.77 -10.68
C LYS A 530 5.29 21.11 -10.81
N THR A 531 5.31 19.93 -11.40
CA THR A 531 6.53 19.15 -11.62
C THR A 531 6.69 18.80 -13.10
N GLN A 532 7.93 18.81 -13.58
CA GLN A 532 8.28 18.32 -14.91
C GLN A 532 9.67 17.67 -14.86
N VAL A 533 9.77 16.41 -15.30
CA VAL A 533 11.05 15.68 -15.37
C VAL A 533 11.78 16.00 -16.69
N MET A 534 13.08 15.76 -16.74
CA MET A 534 13.83 15.83 -18.00
C MET A 534 13.70 14.51 -18.77
N PRO A 535 13.61 14.53 -20.11
CA PRO A 535 13.56 13.32 -20.92
C PRO A 535 14.87 12.55 -20.82
N VAL A 536 14.81 11.22 -20.78
CA VAL A 536 15.97 10.33 -20.77
C VAL A 536 15.98 9.52 -22.06
N ASP A 537 17.10 9.56 -22.80
CA ASP A 537 17.23 8.94 -24.13
C ASP A 537 16.12 9.34 -25.14
N GLY A 538 15.60 10.57 -25.01
CA GLY A 538 14.49 11.07 -25.82
C GLY A 538 13.12 10.50 -25.46
N VAL A 539 13.02 9.73 -24.38
CA VAL A 539 11.78 9.23 -23.80
C VAL A 539 11.29 10.23 -22.74
N GLU A 540 10.14 10.83 -23.02
CA GLU A 540 9.40 11.65 -22.07
C GLU A 540 8.74 10.74 -21.03
N SER A 541 8.79 11.14 -19.76
CA SER A 541 8.17 10.42 -18.64
C SER A 541 7.50 11.40 -17.67
N GLU A 542 6.69 10.89 -16.76
CA GLU A 542 6.12 11.66 -15.66
C GLU A 542 6.51 11.08 -14.30
N LEU A 543 6.26 11.83 -13.23
CA LEU A 543 6.29 11.25 -11.89
C LEU A 543 5.24 10.14 -11.81
N SER A 544 5.60 8.98 -11.28
CA SER A 544 4.66 7.88 -11.10
C SER A 544 3.55 8.28 -10.10
N PRO A 545 2.35 7.68 -10.14
CA PRO A 545 1.33 7.95 -9.13
C PRO A 545 1.82 7.75 -7.69
N ALA A 546 2.75 6.81 -7.44
CA ALA A 546 3.37 6.60 -6.14
C ALA A 546 4.23 7.78 -5.68
N GLU A 547 5.07 8.32 -6.57
CA GLU A 547 5.90 9.51 -6.31
C GLU A 547 5.00 10.74 -6.06
N ARG A 548 3.97 10.94 -6.88
CA ARG A 548 3.00 12.03 -6.67
C ARG A 548 2.27 11.90 -5.33
N ALA A 549 1.93 10.67 -4.95
CA ALA A 549 1.29 10.41 -3.66
C ALA A 549 2.25 10.55 -2.46
N SER A 550 3.58 10.57 -2.67
CA SER A 550 4.58 10.85 -1.63
C SER A 550 4.76 12.36 -1.39
N MET A 551 4.24 13.21 -2.29
CA MET A 551 4.37 14.66 -2.19
C MET A 551 3.76 15.24 -0.90
N ARG A 552 4.48 16.17 -0.26
CA ARG A 552 4.13 16.86 0.98
C ARG A 552 4.44 18.35 0.88
N LEU A 553 3.73 19.13 1.69
CA LEU A 553 4.12 20.49 2.02
C LEU A 553 4.98 20.49 3.27
N VAL A 554 5.97 21.37 3.32
CA VAL A 554 6.91 21.49 4.44
C VAL A 554 6.91 22.94 4.92
N ASP A 555 6.85 23.11 6.23
CA ASP A 555 7.05 24.40 6.88
C ASP A 555 8.55 24.76 6.82
N ASP A 556 8.87 25.91 6.24
CA ASP A 556 10.24 26.33 5.97
C ASP A 556 11.05 26.61 7.25
N ASN A 557 10.39 27.04 8.33
CA ASN A 557 11.04 27.40 9.58
C ASN A 557 11.37 26.17 10.42
N THR A 558 10.45 25.20 10.48
CA THR A 558 10.58 23.99 11.31
C THR A 558 11.16 22.80 10.55
N ALA A 559 11.18 22.87 9.21
CA ALA A 559 11.48 21.75 8.32
C ALA A 559 10.58 20.51 8.55
N GLN A 560 9.39 20.69 9.14
CA GLN A 560 8.43 19.63 9.38
C GLN A 560 7.41 19.55 8.25
N ASN A 561 7.08 18.31 7.86
CA ASN A 561 5.99 18.05 6.93
C ASN A 561 4.66 18.46 7.58
N LEU A 562 3.82 19.17 6.83
CA LEU A 562 2.47 19.48 7.27
C LEU A 562 1.65 18.19 7.34
N GLU A 563 1.01 17.98 8.46
CA GLU A 563 0.11 16.86 8.64
C GLU A 563 -1.16 17.03 7.79
N SER A 564 -1.68 15.91 7.30
CA SER A 564 -2.97 15.93 6.63
C SER A 564 -4.09 16.08 7.65
N VAL A 565 -5.15 16.81 7.30
CA VAL A 565 -6.43 16.68 8.01
C VAL A 565 -6.88 15.22 7.90
N LEU A 566 -7.46 14.68 8.97
CA LEU A 566 -8.06 13.34 8.94
C LEU A 566 -9.02 13.23 7.75
N PRO A 567 -8.96 12.18 6.91
CA PRO A 567 -9.71 12.09 5.65
C PRO A 567 -11.21 12.40 5.75
N LEU A 568 -11.79 12.03 6.88
CA LEU A 568 -13.22 12.12 7.15
C LEU A 568 -13.66 13.51 7.62
N LEU A 569 -12.72 14.33 8.08
CA LEU A 569 -12.98 15.70 8.49
C LEU A 569 -12.90 16.63 7.27
N GLU A 570 -13.80 17.62 7.25
CA GLU A 570 -13.81 18.66 6.22
C GLU A 570 -12.75 19.75 6.47
N GLY A 571 -12.17 19.81 7.67
CA GLY A 571 -11.21 20.83 8.08
C GLY A 571 -10.62 20.55 9.47
N MET A 572 -9.99 21.55 10.07
CA MET A 572 -9.38 21.46 11.40
C MET A 572 -10.45 21.71 12.48
N PRO A 573 -10.73 20.75 13.38
CA PRO A 573 -11.71 20.90 14.46
C PRO A 573 -11.25 21.92 15.50
N GLU A 574 -12.17 22.41 16.33
CA GLU A 574 -11.82 23.30 17.44
C GLU A 574 -11.02 22.52 18.50
N GLY A 575 -9.88 23.08 18.93
CA GLY A 575 -8.94 22.37 19.82
C GLY A 575 -7.84 21.58 19.12
N ASP A 576 -7.79 21.58 17.78
CA ASP A 576 -6.64 21.06 17.02
C ASP A 576 -5.35 21.74 17.48
N ASP A 577 -4.33 20.94 17.77
CA ASP A 577 -3.05 21.41 18.31
C ASP A 577 -2.09 21.94 17.24
N GLN A 578 -2.42 21.74 15.96
CA GLN A 578 -1.66 22.24 14.84
C GLN A 578 -2.17 23.60 14.37
N ALA A 579 -1.24 24.49 14.01
CA ALA A 579 -1.58 25.77 13.38
C ALA A 579 -2.00 25.62 11.91
N TRP A 580 -1.48 24.58 11.24
CA TRP A 580 -1.63 24.32 9.81
C TRP A 580 -1.84 22.84 9.55
N ARG A 581 -2.79 22.51 8.67
CA ARG A 581 -2.97 21.17 8.11
C ARG A 581 -3.32 21.25 6.63
N VAL A 582 -3.16 20.14 5.92
CA VAL A 582 -3.38 20.07 4.48
C VAL A 582 -4.36 18.97 4.06
N ARG A 583 -5.10 19.19 2.97
CA ARG A 583 -5.89 18.16 2.27
C ARG A 583 -5.48 18.08 0.80
N ASN A 584 -5.67 16.90 0.20
CA ASN A 584 -5.50 16.70 -1.24
C ASN A 584 -6.80 16.90 -2.03
N GLN A 585 -7.91 17.18 -1.33
CA GLN A 585 -9.22 17.39 -1.92
C GLN A 585 -9.88 18.63 -1.31
N HIS A 586 -10.59 19.36 -2.18
CA HIS A 586 -11.41 20.50 -1.80
C HIS A 586 -12.58 20.04 -0.93
N ASN A 587 -12.92 20.81 0.10
CA ASN A 587 -14.12 20.62 0.89
C ASN A 587 -15.29 21.43 0.31
N ARG A 588 -16.47 21.39 0.95
CA ARG A 588 -17.64 22.15 0.46
C ARG A 588 -17.56 23.66 0.66
N PHE A 589 -16.57 24.17 1.39
CA PHE A 589 -16.47 25.59 1.76
C PHE A 589 -15.78 26.39 0.64
N GLU A 590 -16.14 27.67 0.55
CA GLU A 590 -15.51 28.57 -0.42
C GLU A 590 -14.01 28.69 -0.18
N LEU A 591 -13.23 28.60 -1.26
CA LEU A 591 -11.79 28.84 -1.22
C LEU A 591 -11.51 30.31 -0.87
N SER A 592 -10.38 30.55 -0.21
CA SER A 592 -9.89 31.91 -0.03
C SER A 592 -9.33 32.46 -1.34
N GLY A 593 -9.82 33.63 -1.75
CA GLY A 593 -9.47 34.30 -3.01
C GLY A 593 -10.40 33.93 -4.18
N ALA A 594 -10.18 34.53 -5.34
CA ALA A 594 -10.96 34.26 -6.56
C ALA A 594 -10.45 32.96 -7.23
N GLY A 595 -10.59 31.83 -6.54
CA GLY A 595 -10.15 30.52 -7.02
C GLY A 595 -11.08 29.98 -8.09
N VAL A 596 -10.86 30.35 -9.36
CA VAL A 596 -11.49 29.68 -10.51
C VAL A 596 -10.98 28.25 -10.55
N PHE A 597 -11.87 27.27 -10.53
CA PHE A 597 -11.58 25.90 -10.96
C PHE A 597 -11.24 25.96 -12.46
N ALA A 598 -9.97 26.22 -12.80
CA ALA A 598 -9.52 25.96 -14.17
C ALA A 598 -9.73 24.47 -14.45
N ALA A 599 -10.39 24.16 -15.57
CA ALA A 599 -10.69 22.79 -15.99
C ALA A 599 -9.41 21.94 -15.96
N GLU A 600 -9.54 20.71 -15.45
CA GLU A 600 -8.49 19.71 -15.48
C GLU A 600 -7.95 19.59 -16.92
N PRO A 601 -6.63 19.66 -17.15
CA PRO A 601 -6.08 19.10 -18.37
C PRO A 601 -6.49 17.63 -18.39
N GLY A 602 -7.14 17.19 -19.46
CA GLY A 602 -7.37 15.77 -19.70
C GLY A 602 -6.05 14.99 -19.63
N LEU A 603 -6.15 13.68 -19.47
CA LEU A 603 -5.07 12.68 -19.38
C LEU A 603 -4.04 12.67 -20.55
N ASP A 604 -4.02 13.70 -21.40
CA ASP A 604 -3.19 13.85 -22.61
C ASP A 604 -2.48 15.23 -22.67
N ALA A 605 -1.76 15.67 -21.62
CA ALA A 605 -1.09 16.98 -21.64
C ALA A 605 0.44 16.93 -21.48
N ILE A 606 1.13 17.34 -22.55
CA ILE A 606 2.59 17.56 -22.73
C ILE A 606 3.05 18.85 -21.99
N ARG A 607 2.62 19.06 -20.74
CA ARG A 607 2.87 20.27 -19.93
C ARG A 607 3.08 19.86 -18.46
N PRO A 608 3.69 20.73 -17.63
CA PRO A 608 3.92 20.43 -16.23
C PRO A 608 2.71 19.82 -15.53
N PHE A 609 2.94 18.73 -14.79
CA PHE A 609 1.89 18.06 -14.04
C PHE A 609 1.50 18.91 -12.82
N PRO A 610 0.24 19.39 -12.71
CA PRO A 610 -0.22 20.12 -11.55
C PRO A 610 -0.76 19.18 -10.47
N GLN A 611 -0.37 19.42 -9.22
CA GLN A 611 -0.94 18.78 -8.04
C GLN A 611 -1.42 19.85 -7.06
N ASP A 612 -2.70 19.78 -6.70
CA ASP A 612 -3.30 20.74 -5.79
C ASP A 612 -3.27 20.23 -4.34
N PHE A 613 -2.97 21.15 -3.44
CA PHE A 613 -3.11 21.02 -2.00
C PHE A 613 -4.05 22.08 -1.49
N TYR A 614 -4.80 21.76 -0.44
CA TYR A 614 -5.75 22.65 0.19
C TYR A 614 -5.32 22.88 1.63
N LEU A 615 -4.75 24.04 1.89
CA LEU A 615 -4.20 24.43 3.18
C LEU A 615 -5.31 24.95 4.09
N HIS A 616 -5.35 24.44 5.31
CA HIS A 616 -6.22 24.87 6.41
C HIS A 616 -5.39 25.55 7.49
N SER A 617 -6.01 26.46 8.23
CA SER A 617 -5.33 27.16 9.32
C SER A 617 -6.23 27.33 10.53
N ARG A 618 -5.60 27.24 11.71
CA ARG A 618 -6.07 27.81 12.99
C ARG A 618 -5.01 28.73 13.61
N ALA A 619 -4.01 29.12 12.83
CA ALA A 619 -2.96 30.02 13.25
C ALA A 619 -3.53 31.38 13.70
N GLU A 620 -2.90 31.97 14.70
CA GLU A 620 -3.22 33.33 15.14
C GLU A 620 -3.07 34.33 13.97
N PRO A 621 -4.00 35.30 13.82
CA PRO A 621 -3.88 36.34 12.80
C PRO A 621 -2.52 37.05 12.85
N GLY A 622 -1.84 37.11 11.70
CA GLY A 622 -0.49 37.69 11.59
C GLY A 622 0.68 36.72 11.76
N LEU A 623 0.44 35.44 12.08
CA LEU A 623 1.48 34.41 12.03
C LEU A 623 1.80 34.02 10.57
N ILE A 624 2.65 34.81 9.93
CA ILE A 624 3.11 34.56 8.56
C ILE A 624 3.94 33.27 8.54
N SER A 625 3.56 32.33 7.66
CA SER A 625 4.25 31.04 7.51
C SER A 625 4.66 30.83 6.05
N VAL A 626 5.84 30.25 5.84
CA VAL A 626 6.39 29.99 4.51
C VAL A 626 6.44 28.49 4.28
N PHE A 627 5.97 28.05 3.10
CA PHE A 627 5.91 26.63 2.74
C PHE A 627 6.63 26.34 1.43
N TYR A 628 7.22 25.16 1.36
CA TYR A 628 7.76 24.57 0.14
C TYR A 628 7.21 23.14 -0.04
N ALA A 629 7.48 22.53 -1.20
CA ALA A 629 7.02 21.17 -1.50
C ALA A 629 8.20 20.18 -1.56
N THR A 630 7.94 18.95 -1.17
CA THR A 630 8.89 17.82 -1.30
C THR A 630 8.16 16.56 -1.73
N PHE A 631 8.86 15.66 -2.42
CA PHE A 631 8.37 14.30 -2.70
C PHE A 631 9.56 13.34 -2.73
N GLN A 632 9.28 12.05 -2.60
CA GLN A 632 10.26 10.98 -2.66
C GLN A 632 10.15 10.27 -4.02
N ASP A 633 11.29 10.09 -4.70
CA ASP A 633 11.39 9.28 -5.91
C ASP A 633 11.42 7.77 -5.61
N ASP A 634 11.36 6.96 -6.67
CA ASP A 634 11.37 5.50 -6.58
C ASP A 634 12.66 4.88 -5.97
N ASN A 635 13.74 5.66 -5.82
CA ASN A 635 14.97 5.25 -5.14
C ASN A 635 15.02 5.66 -3.66
N GLY A 636 13.94 6.27 -3.16
CA GLY A 636 13.86 6.76 -1.80
C GLY A 636 14.51 8.13 -1.60
N LYS A 637 14.99 8.80 -2.66
CA LYS A 637 15.62 10.13 -2.57
C LYS A 637 14.53 11.19 -2.53
N TRP A 638 14.66 12.11 -1.57
CA TRP A 638 13.78 13.27 -1.45
C TRP A 638 14.21 14.39 -2.40
N TRP A 639 13.24 14.92 -3.13
CA TRP A 639 13.33 16.10 -3.98
C TRP A 639 12.57 17.26 -3.34
N THR A 640 13.08 18.48 -3.46
CA THR A 640 12.44 19.67 -2.86
C THR A 640 12.44 20.83 -3.82
N SER A 641 11.37 21.62 -3.83
CA SER A 641 11.21 22.79 -4.71
C SER A 641 12.27 23.86 -4.47
N VAL A 642 12.86 23.92 -3.27
CA VAL A 642 13.88 24.94 -2.93
C VAL A 642 15.24 24.67 -3.57
N ARG A 643 15.52 23.44 -4.04
CA ARG A 643 16.80 23.10 -4.70
C ARG A 643 17.00 23.81 -6.03
N TYR A 644 15.93 24.26 -6.65
CA TYR A 644 15.97 24.84 -7.98
C TYR A 644 16.17 26.36 -7.94
N GLU A 645 16.15 26.99 -6.75
CA GLU A 645 16.30 28.45 -6.52
C GLU A 645 15.48 29.35 -7.47
N ASP A 646 14.49 28.77 -8.14
CA ASP A 646 13.68 29.41 -9.16
C ASP A 646 12.57 30.26 -8.53
N VAL A 647 11.98 31.11 -9.37
CA VAL A 647 10.73 31.81 -9.08
C VAL A 647 9.68 30.77 -8.68
N ASN A 648 8.98 31.00 -7.57
CA ASN A 648 7.92 30.12 -7.04
C ASN A 648 8.41 28.80 -6.42
N SER A 649 9.63 28.77 -5.86
CA SER A 649 10.10 27.64 -5.03
C SER A 649 9.47 27.58 -3.63
N LYS A 650 8.91 28.71 -3.16
CA LYS A 650 8.24 28.88 -1.85
C LYS A 650 7.01 29.79 -1.96
N VAL A 651 6.02 29.56 -1.09
CA VAL A 651 4.84 30.42 -0.89
C VAL A 651 4.77 30.95 0.54
N GLU A 652 4.26 32.18 0.71
CA GLU A 652 4.07 32.84 2.00
C GLU A 652 2.57 33.02 2.28
N ILE A 653 2.10 32.54 3.42
CA ILE A 653 0.69 32.53 3.79
C ILE A 653 0.46 33.38 5.03
N ASN A 654 -0.50 34.30 4.94
CA ASN A 654 -0.86 35.22 6.01
C ASN A 654 -2.31 34.97 6.49
N PRO A 655 -2.51 34.45 7.72
CA PRO A 655 -3.82 34.29 8.34
C PRO A 655 -4.53 35.63 8.55
N ARG A 656 -5.77 35.72 8.07
CA ARG A 656 -6.63 36.91 8.23
C ARG A 656 -7.26 36.93 9.62
N ARG A 657 -7.63 38.12 10.08
CA ARG A 657 -8.50 38.25 11.25
C ARG A 657 -9.90 37.70 10.93
N VAL A 658 -10.37 36.73 11.73
CA VAL A 658 -11.73 36.20 11.62
C VAL A 658 -12.73 37.34 11.89
N PRO A 659 -13.75 37.55 11.03
CA PRO A 659 -14.78 38.55 11.29
C PRO A 659 -15.46 38.27 12.63
N THR A 660 -15.64 39.31 13.44
CA THR A 660 -16.39 39.19 14.69
C THR A 660 -17.88 39.16 14.41
N PHE A 661 -18.58 38.23 15.05
CA PHE A 661 -20.05 38.15 14.98
C PHE A 661 -20.64 39.41 15.61
N ASP A 662 -21.30 40.24 14.81
CA ASP A 662 -21.99 41.42 15.29
C ASP A 662 -23.46 41.07 15.52
N THR A 663 -23.83 40.84 16.77
CA THR A 663 -25.20 40.51 17.21
C THR A 663 -26.23 41.54 16.74
N ARG A 664 -25.83 42.78 16.46
CA ARG A 664 -26.72 43.86 15.98
C ARG A 664 -27.25 43.63 14.56
N ASN A 665 -26.63 42.74 13.80
CA ASN A 665 -27.05 42.40 12.43
C ASN A 665 -28.07 41.26 12.37
N TYR A 666 -28.44 40.67 13.51
CA TYR A 666 -29.33 39.51 13.60
C TYR A 666 -30.42 39.71 14.63
N THR A 667 -31.60 39.14 14.38
CA THR A 667 -32.70 39.06 15.34
C THR A 667 -32.95 37.60 15.66
N PHE A 668 -32.72 37.21 16.91
CA PHE A 668 -33.03 35.86 17.40
C PHE A 668 -34.43 35.85 18.01
N VAL A 669 -35.27 34.89 17.59
CA VAL A 669 -36.63 34.68 18.09
C VAL A 669 -36.75 33.24 18.59
N PRO A 670 -36.63 33.00 19.90
CA PRO A 670 -36.77 31.67 20.48
C PRO A 670 -38.20 31.19 20.34
N LYS A 671 -38.36 29.90 20.03
CA LYS A 671 -39.66 29.22 20.01
C LYS A 671 -39.54 27.88 20.70
N ARG A 672 -40.46 27.60 21.63
CA ARG A 672 -40.59 26.29 22.28
C ARG A 672 -41.24 25.33 21.27
N LEU A 673 -40.67 24.13 21.14
CA LEU A 673 -41.18 23.12 20.19
C LEU A 673 -42.50 22.51 20.67
N ASP A 674 -42.66 22.42 21.99
CA ASP A 674 -43.84 21.87 22.65
C ASP A 674 -44.75 23.00 23.15
N ASN A 675 -46.06 22.87 22.96
CA ASN A 675 -47.07 23.86 23.39
C ASN A 675 -47.22 23.99 24.92
N ASN A 676 -46.38 23.31 25.70
CA ASN A 676 -46.39 23.39 27.16
C ASN A 676 -45.34 24.40 27.65
N GLY A 677 -45.74 25.68 27.68
CA GLY A 677 -44.97 26.76 28.30
C GLY A 677 -44.78 27.98 27.41
N THR A 678 -44.20 29.04 27.95
CA THR A 678 -43.82 30.25 27.20
C THR A 678 -42.51 30.03 26.45
N ASP A 679 -42.40 30.64 25.27
CA ASP A 679 -41.14 30.70 24.52
C ASP A 679 -40.00 31.21 25.42
N PRO A 680 -38.81 30.61 25.35
CA PRO A 680 -37.69 31.01 26.21
C PRO A 680 -37.17 32.42 25.86
N SER A 681 -36.37 32.99 26.76
CA SER A 681 -35.65 34.24 26.51
C SER A 681 -34.66 34.10 25.35
N VAL A 682 -34.41 35.21 24.65
CA VAL A 682 -33.35 35.30 23.63
C VAL A 682 -31.97 35.08 24.25
N ASP A 683 -31.81 35.58 25.47
CA ASP A 683 -30.59 35.42 26.25
C ASP A 683 -30.63 34.06 26.97
N PRO A 684 -29.59 33.23 26.82
CA PRO A 684 -29.50 31.98 27.55
C PRO A 684 -29.45 32.25 29.06
N PRO A 685 -29.98 31.34 29.90
CA PRO A 685 -29.89 31.49 31.34
C PRO A 685 -28.42 31.55 31.79
N PRO A 686 -28.11 32.29 32.86
CA PRO A 686 -26.77 32.33 33.42
C PRO A 686 -26.26 30.92 33.76
N GLU A 687 -24.98 30.68 33.52
CA GLU A 687 -24.31 29.42 33.83
C GLU A 687 -24.57 29.01 35.30
N GLY A 688 -25.13 27.82 35.52
CA GLY A 688 -25.48 27.31 36.85
C GLY A 688 -26.92 27.60 37.35
N SER A 689 -27.81 28.09 36.47
CA SER A 689 -29.24 28.18 36.79
C SER A 689 -29.85 26.76 36.91
N PRO A 690 -30.71 26.49 37.92
CA PRO A 690 -31.42 25.21 38.00
C PRO A 690 -32.43 25.08 36.86
N ASP A 691 -32.50 23.88 36.27
CA ASP A 691 -33.45 23.52 35.21
C ASP A 691 -34.92 23.61 35.65
#